data_AF-Q17CY4-F1
#
_entry.id   AF-Q17CY4-F1
#
_cell.length_a   1.000
_cell.length_b   1.000
_cell.length_c   1.000
_cell.angle_alpha   90.00
_cell.angle_beta   90.00
_cell.angle_gamma   90.00
#
_symmetry.space_group_name_H-M   'P 1'
#
loop_
_entity.id
_entity.type
_entity.pdbx_description
1 polymer ?
#
loop_
_entity_poly.entity_id
_entity_poly.type
_entity_poly.pdbx_seq_one_letter_code
_entity_poly.pdbx_strand_id
1 'polypeptide(L)'
;MSVCSARQKKLVVVVGLWRALTFLLGVVRLLQAVPLLDNDSSSLSHIVTEMDMVSSSAMMRLDSVLPLDGNHTLMLEPNSTLPQVHDPTVLSHSKRVCKCWNSTDEFLEEVHCRCEGSSIMRVPQKLTTMHKLTLEKVGIKRLRENALSVYANELQDLFFISLKDFHHIEARAFAKLRNLRTLYIAHAPKLQFLESNVFEGISTKLKTLRIIHCGLLAVPDMRMLSVHIILHMVDLDGNQIQEIHERAIQIKTDELILDNNALTDIHGAAFFGSQVAKLSLKLNFKLKHIHPSAFVGMRNIRELDLSGTALEAMPTEGLSELEVLRIQNTHSLKTIPSVYNFKNLQTAYLTHSFHCCAFQYPARHDPDGHEQALRRFHEVQKKCIAKGYSTPNVKQQDGPAAAGSGADPDASLAKSELGESYFQPITGLPMGSILQEDVSDLGTLVDGSDLRKPYAHVVKCYPMPDALNPCEDVMGSHWLRGSVWVVVLLAVFGNVAVLVVLFSNRTDLTVPKFLICHLAFADLCMGLYLLLIASIDAHSMGEYFNFAFDWQYGFGCKVAGFLTVFASHLSIFTLTIVTLERWFAITHAIYLNKRIKLSAATYIMIAGWIYSAVMAAFPLFGISNYSSTSICLPMEARDTWDIAYLLTVLGINGLAFIIIVICYAQIYFSLGKETRQAARSTHSGEMTVAKKMALLVFTNFACWAPIAFFGLTAIAGYPLIDVTKSKILLVFFYPLNSCANPYLYAILTMQYRKDFFTLLSNYGLCTQRAQQYK
;
A
#
# COMPACT_ATOMS: atom_id res chain seq x y z
N MET A 1 42.61 -53.36 4.93
CA MET A 1 41.20 -53.63 5.31
C MET A 1 40.59 -52.31 5.75
N SER A 2 39.36 -51.90 5.42
CA SER A 2 38.23 -52.62 4.83
C SER A 2 37.83 -52.13 3.43
N VAL A 3 37.04 -52.94 2.71
CA VAL A 3 36.65 -52.72 1.30
C VAL A 3 35.58 -51.63 1.20
N CYS A 4 35.85 -50.57 0.43
CA CYS A 4 34.89 -49.49 0.24
C CYS A 4 33.85 -49.85 -0.83
N SER A 5 32.62 -50.19 -0.41
CA SER A 5 31.49 -50.52 -1.30
C SER A 5 31.14 -49.36 -2.25
N ALA A 6 31.59 -49.47 -3.50
CA ALA A 6 31.33 -48.48 -4.55
C ALA A 6 29.83 -48.38 -4.94
N ARG A 7 29.03 -49.41 -4.65
CA ARG A 7 27.57 -49.39 -4.81
C ARG A 7 26.88 -48.55 -3.73
N GLN A 8 27.27 -48.68 -2.44
CA GLN A 8 26.64 -47.92 -1.36
C GLN A 8 26.90 -46.41 -1.43
N LYS A 9 28.09 -45.94 -1.85
CA LYS A 9 28.36 -44.48 -1.93
C LYS A 9 27.67 -43.79 -3.12
N LYS A 10 27.46 -44.49 -4.24
CA LYS A 10 26.54 -44.02 -5.30
C LYS A 10 25.10 -44.01 -4.77
N LEU A 11 24.71 -45.05 -4.02
CA LEU A 11 23.39 -45.12 -3.41
C LEU A 11 23.15 -43.97 -2.39
N VAL A 12 24.10 -43.59 -1.55
CA VAL A 12 23.91 -42.47 -0.59
C VAL A 12 23.73 -41.12 -1.29
N VAL A 13 24.50 -40.83 -2.35
CA VAL A 13 24.33 -39.57 -3.11
C VAL A 13 23.06 -39.59 -3.95
N VAL A 14 22.72 -40.73 -4.56
CA VAL A 14 21.46 -40.90 -5.32
C VAL A 14 20.25 -40.93 -4.38
N VAL A 15 20.34 -41.48 -3.17
CA VAL A 15 19.28 -41.44 -2.15
C VAL A 15 19.19 -40.05 -1.51
N GLY A 16 20.29 -39.32 -1.36
CA GLY A 16 20.26 -37.91 -0.95
C GLY A 16 19.57 -37.03 -2.00
N LEU A 17 19.91 -37.21 -3.27
CA LEU A 17 19.26 -36.50 -4.38
C LEU A 17 17.84 -36.98 -4.66
N TRP A 18 17.56 -38.27 -4.53
CA TRP A 18 16.22 -38.80 -4.68
C TRP A 18 15.37 -38.37 -3.48
N ARG A 19 15.89 -38.31 -2.26
CA ARG A 19 15.21 -37.68 -1.11
C ARG A 19 15.02 -36.19 -1.31
N ALA A 20 15.99 -35.44 -1.83
CA ALA A 20 15.80 -34.01 -2.12
C ALA A 20 14.77 -33.77 -3.24
N LEU A 21 14.77 -34.62 -4.28
CA LEU A 21 13.83 -34.54 -5.39
C LEU A 21 12.45 -35.09 -5.04
N THR A 22 12.33 -36.12 -4.20
CA THR A 22 11.06 -36.59 -3.63
C THR A 22 10.59 -35.74 -2.46
N PHE A 23 11.46 -34.94 -1.85
CA PHE A 23 11.09 -33.85 -0.94
C PHE A 23 10.57 -32.66 -1.74
N LEU A 24 11.21 -32.25 -2.84
CA LEU A 24 10.67 -31.19 -3.72
C LEU A 24 9.37 -31.62 -4.41
N LEU A 25 9.31 -32.81 -5.03
CA LEU A 25 8.09 -33.38 -5.60
C LEU A 25 7.07 -33.75 -4.51
N GLY A 26 7.52 -34.06 -3.30
CA GLY A 26 6.68 -34.36 -2.14
C GLY A 26 6.10 -33.11 -1.50
N VAL A 27 6.83 -31.98 -1.52
CA VAL A 27 6.36 -30.64 -1.14
C VAL A 27 5.39 -30.11 -2.19
N VAL A 28 5.67 -30.29 -3.49
CA VAL A 28 4.71 -30.00 -4.56
C VAL A 28 3.45 -30.85 -4.43
N ARG A 29 3.56 -32.15 -4.10
CA ARG A 29 2.39 -33.01 -3.82
C ARG A 29 1.69 -32.68 -2.50
N LEU A 30 2.42 -32.30 -1.45
CA LEU A 30 1.84 -31.81 -0.20
C LEU A 30 1.03 -30.54 -0.49
N LEU A 31 1.57 -29.59 -1.25
CA LEU A 31 0.90 -28.34 -1.56
C LEU A 31 -0.27 -28.50 -2.55
N GLN A 32 -0.29 -29.57 -3.35
CA GLN A 32 -1.48 -30.04 -4.06
C GLN A 32 -2.51 -30.73 -3.14
N ALA A 33 -2.12 -31.19 -1.95
CA ALA A 33 -2.98 -31.82 -0.94
C ALA A 33 -3.36 -30.89 0.23
N VAL A 34 -2.66 -29.76 0.42
CA VAL A 34 -2.94 -28.76 1.47
C VAL A 34 -4.36 -28.15 1.42
N PRO A 35 -5.07 -28.07 0.27
CA PRO A 35 -6.48 -27.69 0.27
C PRO A 35 -7.44 -28.68 0.97
N LEU A 36 -6.96 -29.84 1.44
CA LEU A 36 -7.76 -30.94 1.99
C LEU A 36 -7.44 -31.29 3.46
N LEU A 37 -6.69 -30.46 4.18
CA LEU A 37 -6.26 -30.73 5.57
C LEU A 37 -6.87 -29.80 6.63
N ASP A 38 -7.96 -29.09 6.30
CA ASP A 38 -8.64 -28.15 7.19
C ASP A 38 -10.15 -28.44 7.35
N ASN A 39 -10.59 -29.67 7.04
CA ASN A 39 -11.90 -30.16 7.44
C ASN A 39 -11.93 -31.69 7.51
N ASP A 40 -12.34 -32.23 8.66
CA ASP A 40 -12.27 -33.66 8.95
C ASP A 40 -13.60 -34.38 8.64
N SER A 41 -13.49 -35.69 8.42
CA SER A 41 -14.59 -36.69 8.37
C SER A 41 -15.64 -36.62 7.23
N SER A 42 -15.44 -37.51 6.24
CA SER A 42 -16.43 -38.49 5.71
C SER A 42 -16.43 -38.66 4.17
N SER A 43 -16.71 -39.89 3.72
CA SER A 43 -16.90 -40.32 2.32
C SER A 43 -15.66 -40.34 1.38
N LEU A 44 -14.69 -41.20 1.69
CA LEU A 44 -13.68 -41.65 0.72
C LEU A 44 -14.13 -42.97 0.05
N SER A 45 -15.06 -42.86 -0.89
CA SER A 45 -15.56 -43.97 -1.73
C SER A 45 -16.01 -43.43 -3.09
N HIS A 46 -15.62 -44.10 -4.19
CA HIS A 46 -15.80 -43.71 -5.60
C HIS A 46 -14.79 -42.68 -6.14
N ILE A 47 -13.57 -43.16 -6.38
CA ILE A 47 -12.73 -42.73 -7.50
C ILE A 47 -12.66 -43.92 -8.48
N VAL A 48 -12.53 -43.64 -9.79
CA VAL A 48 -12.38 -44.58 -10.93
C VAL A 48 -13.69 -45.06 -11.60
N THR A 49 -14.20 -44.24 -12.53
CA THR A 49 -14.90 -44.51 -13.81
C THR A 49 -15.51 -43.16 -14.27
N GLU A 50 -15.41 -42.65 -15.50
CA GLU A 50 -14.77 -43.09 -16.76
C GLU A 50 -14.09 -41.89 -17.46
N MET A 51 -13.15 -42.19 -18.36
CA MET A 51 -12.86 -41.36 -19.54
C MET A 51 -13.00 -42.29 -20.76
N ASP A 52 -14.06 -42.14 -21.57
CA ASP A 52 -13.96 -42.19 -23.05
C ASP A 52 -15.29 -41.97 -23.81
N MET A 53 -15.24 -41.03 -24.76
CA MET A 53 -15.81 -41.02 -26.12
C MET A 53 -17.32 -41.17 -26.47
N VAL A 54 -17.63 -40.54 -27.63
CA VAL A 54 -18.71 -40.78 -28.64
C VAL A 54 -20.00 -39.92 -28.61
N SER A 55 -19.91 -38.79 -29.30
CA SER A 55 -20.71 -38.39 -30.49
C SER A 55 -22.25 -38.53 -30.56
N SER A 56 -22.90 -37.36 -30.73
CA SER A 56 -23.98 -37.05 -31.69
C SER A 56 -25.35 -37.76 -31.64
N SER A 57 -26.40 -37.00 -31.26
CA SER A 57 -27.55 -36.68 -32.15
C SER A 57 -28.45 -35.56 -31.59
N ALA A 58 -29.22 -34.91 -32.47
CA ALA A 58 -30.10 -33.74 -32.22
C ALA A 58 -31.38 -34.11 -31.40
N MET A 59 -32.28 -33.19 -30.96
CA MET A 59 -32.84 -32.02 -31.67
C MET A 59 -33.74 -31.12 -30.77
N MET A 60 -33.95 -29.85 -31.21
CA MET A 60 -34.93 -28.82 -30.74
C MET A 60 -34.63 -28.07 -29.41
N ARG A 61 -34.31 -26.74 -29.44
CA ARG A 61 -35.19 -25.52 -29.55
C ARG A 61 -35.86 -25.17 -28.19
N LEU A 62 -35.96 -23.94 -27.67
CA LEU A 62 -35.85 -22.53 -28.14
C LEU A 62 -35.46 -21.66 -26.89
N ASP A 63 -34.93 -20.41 -26.90
CA ASP A 63 -34.37 -19.51 -27.94
C ASP A 63 -33.36 -18.48 -27.33
N SER A 64 -32.79 -17.68 -28.24
CA SER A 64 -31.91 -16.50 -28.26
C SER A 64 -32.11 -15.27 -27.34
N VAL A 65 -30.98 -14.75 -26.80
CA VAL A 65 -30.49 -13.35 -26.93
C VAL A 65 -28.95 -13.32 -26.78
N LEU A 66 -28.21 -12.85 -27.78
CA LEU A 66 -26.79 -12.44 -27.74
C LEU A 66 -26.39 -11.83 -29.11
N PRO A 67 -25.25 -11.14 -29.23
CA PRO A 67 -24.98 -9.73 -28.93
C PRO A 67 -24.82 -8.92 -30.25
N LEU A 68 -24.11 -7.78 -30.24
CA LEU A 68 -23.03 -7.57 -31.23
C LEU A 68 -22.10 -6.40 -30.86
N ASP A 69 -20.85 -6.55 -31.31
CA ASP A 69 -19.76 -5.58 -31.24
C ASP A 69 -20.00 -4.32 -32.10
N GLY A 70 -19.12 -3.33 -31.89
CA GLY A 70 -18.22 -3.06 -33.02
C GLY A 70 -18.35 -1.74 -33.78
N ASN A 71 -17.87 -0.67 -33.13
CA ASN A 71 -16.80 0.17 -33.69
C ASN A 71 -17.11 1.22 -34.81
N HIS A 72 -16.30 2.28 -34.77
CA HIS A 72 -15.92 3.20 -35.87
C HIS A 72 -16.87 4.30 -36.43
N THR A 73 -16.55 5.53 -35.97
CA THR A 73 -16.24 6.75 -36.76
C THR A 73 -17.31 7.62 -37.44
N LEU A 74 -17.20 8.91 -37.10
CA LEU A 74 -17.22 10.12 -37.95
C LEU A 74 -18.56 10.75 -38.42
N MET A 75 -18.62 12.06 -38.11
CA MET A 75 -19.21 13.17 -38.89
C MET A 75 -20.72 13.47 -38.80
N LEU A 76 -20.97 14.78 -38.91
CA LEU A 76 -22.21 15.51 -39.26
C LEU A 76 -23.21 15.94 -38.14
N GLU A 77 -23.12 17.25 -37.91
CA GLU A 77 -24.11 18.32 -37.67
C GLU A 77 -25.54 18.18 -38.30
N PRO A 78 -26.51 19.14 -38.12
CA PRO A 78 -27.63 19.00 -37.18
C PRO A 78 -29.05 19.19 -37.82
N ASN A 79 -30.06 19.58 -37.01
CA ASN A 79 -31.51 19.79 -37.31
C ASN A 79 -32.32 18.47 -37.44
N SER A 80 -33.61 18.37 -37.08
CA SER A 80 -34.69 19.32 -36.67
C SER A 80 -35.62 18.65 -35.61
N THR A 81 -36.77 19.15 -35.10
CA THR A 81 -37.70 20.23 -35.53
C THR A 81 -38.45 20.91 -34.36
N LEU A 82 -38.89 22.13 -34.64
CA LEU A 82 -40.05 22.94 -34.21
C LEU A 82 -41.34 22.23 -33.69
N PRO A 83 -42.23 22.91 -32.93
CA PRO A 83 -43.04 24.05 -33.46
C PRO A 83 -42.98 25.39 -32.69
N GLN A 84 -43.13 26.47 -33.47
CA GLN A 84 -43.32 27.87 -33.03
C GLN A 84 -44.79 28.19 -32.72
N VAL A 85 -45.05 29.24 -31.93
CA VAL A 85 -46.03 30.30 -32.27
C VAL A 85 -45.56 31.68 -31.75
N HIS A 86 -45.58 32.68 -32.66
CA HIS A 86 -45.54 34.16 -32.51
C HIS A 86 -44.54 34.92 -31.61
N ASP A 87 -43.70 35.71 -32.30
CA ASP A 87 -43.35 37.10 -31.95
C ASP A 87 -44.42 38.03 -32.59
N PRO A 88 -44.77 39.21 -32.04
CA PRO A 88 -43.96 40.40 -32.34
C PRO A 88 -43.88 41.45 -31.20
N THR A 89 -42.70 42.02 -30.96
CA THR A 89 -42.39 43.44 -31.32
C THR A 89 -41.05 43.92 -30.75
N VAL A 90 -40.28 44.61 -31.60
CA VAL A 90 -39.05 45.30 -31.18
C VAL A 90 -39.39 46.60 -30.45
N LEU A 91 -39.06 46.68 -29.16
CA LEU A 91 -38.86 47.96 -28.49
C LEU A 91 -37.61 47.90 -27.60
N SER A 92 -36.58 48.68 -27.96
CA SER A 92 -35.35 48.75 -27.17
C SER A 92 -35.61 49.41 -25.82
N HIS A 93 -35.23 48.79 -24.69
CA HIS A 93 -35.04 49.48 -23.41
C HIS A 93 -34.04 48.74 -22.52
N SER A 94 -32.81 49.27 -22.43
CA SER A 94 -31.79 49.09 -21.38
C SER A 94 -31.64 47.70 -20.73
N LYS A 95 -30.56 46.97 -21.07
CA LYS A 95 -30.09 45.78 -20.32
C LYS A 95 -29.79 46.18 -18.87
N ARG A 96 -30.68 45.84 -17.93
CA ARG A 96 -30.46 46.08 -16.50
C ARG A 96 -29.25 45.28 -16.01
N VAL A 97 -28.25 46.00 -15.51
CA VAL A 97 -26.96 45.50 -14.99
C VAL A 97 -27.12 44.69 -13.69
N CYS A 98 -28.27 44.81 -13.03
CA CYS A 98 -28.73 43.94 -11.96
C CYS A 98 -30.11 43.38 -12.29
N LYS A 99 -30.34 42.10 -11.97
CA LYS A 99 -31.64 41.43 -12.04
C LYS A 99 -32.06 41.02 -10.64
N CYS A 100 -33.34 41.19 -10.33
CA CYS A 100 -33.94 40.72 -9.07
C CYS A 100 -35.17 39.88 -9.37
N TRP A 101 -35.39 38.82 -8.59
CA TRP A 101 -36.51 37.89 -8.71
C TRP A 101 -36.84 37.27 -7.35
N ASN A 102 -38.07 36.79 -7.16
CA ASN A 102 -38.43 36.01 -5.98
C ASN A 102 -37.85 34.59 -6.10
N SER A 103 -37.45 34.00 -4.98
CA SER A 103 -37.05 32.59 -4.92
C SER A 103 -38.14 31.69 -5.52
N THR A 104 -37.72 30.62 -6.19
CA THR A 104 -38.62 29.61 -6.78
C THR A 104 -39.01 28.52 -5.78
N ASP A 105 -38.71 28.72 -4.50
CA ASP A 105 -39.04 27.81 -3.41
C ASP A 105 -40.41 28.20 -2.83
N GLU A 106 -41.41 27.34 -3.00
CA GLU A 106 -42.83 27.64 -2.75
C GLU A 106 -43.16 27.98 -1.28
N PHE A 107 -42.20 27.78 -0.36
CA PHE A 107 -42.36 28.00 1.07
C PHE A 107 -41.68 29.27 1.61
N LEU A 108 -40.91 30.00 0.80
CA LEU A 108 -40.13 31.17 1.24
C LEU A 108 -40.16 32.31 0.20
N GLU A 109 -40.91 33.38 0.48
CA GLU A 109 -40.97 34.61 -0.34
C GLU A 109 -39.67 35.46 -0.24
N GLU A 110 -38.51 34.88 -0.54
CA GLU A 110 -37.24 35.57 -0.48
C GLU A 110 -36.85 36.24 -1.81
N VAL A 111 -36.71 37.57 -1.81
CA VAL A 111 -36.24 38.32 -3.00
C VAL A 111 -34.72 38.22 -3.13
N HIS A 112 -34.27 37.73 -4.29
CA HIS A 112 -32.87 37.58 -4.66
C HIS A 112 -32.47 38.58 -5.76
N CYS A 113 -31.31 39.22 -5.61
CA CYS A 113 -30.73 40.13 -6.62
C CYS A 113 -29.33 39.68 -7.03
N ARG A 114 -29.07 39.57 -8.34
CA ARG A 114 -27.74 39.31 -8.93
C ARG A 114 -27.34 40.44 -9.86
N CYS A 115 -26.17 41.01 -9.62
CA CYS A 115 -25.55 42.04 -10.43
C CYS A 115 -24.30 41.49 -11.10
N GLU A 116 -24.20 41.66 -12.42
CA GLU A 116 -23.07 41.16 -13.20
C GLU A 116 -22.56 42.24 -14.17
N GLY A 117 -21.24 42.40 -14.24
CA GLY A 117 -20.58 43.27 -15.21
C GLY A 117 -19.53 44.20 -14.60
N SER A 118 -18.40 44.33 -15.32
CA SER A 118 -17.24 45.13 -14.90
C SER A 118 -17.52 46.63 -14.78
N SER A 119 -18.62 47.14 -15.37
CA SER A 119 -19.07 48.52 -15.21
C SER A 119 -19.57 48.86 -13.79
N ILE A 120 -19.88 47.85 -12.97
CA ILE A 120 -20.28 48.04 -11.57
C ILE A 120 -19.03 48.32 -10.72
N MET A 121 -18.65 49.58 -10.58
CA MET A 121 -17.49 50.01 -9.79
C MET A 121 -17.78 50.18 -8.28
N ARG A 122 -19.05 50.15 -7.87
CA ARG A 122 -19.52 50.31 -6.49
C ARG A 122 -20.79 49.47 -6.26
N VAL A 123 -21.07 49.09 -5.01
CA VAL A 123 -22.33 48.44 -4.62
C VAL A 123 -23.51 49.33 -5.05
N PRO A 124 -24.46 48.83 -5.86
CA PRO A 124 -25.66 49.58 -6.25
C PRO A 124 -26.47 50.01 -5.04
N GLN A 125 -27.04 51.23 -5.06
CA GLN A 125 -27.76 51.83 -3.91
C GLN A 125 -29.28 51.99 -4.11
N LYS A 126 -29.80 51.52 -5.25
CA LYS A 126 -31.21 51.69 -5.67
C LYS A 126 -31.84 50.37 -6.10
N LEU A 127 -31.49 49.27 -5.42
CA LEU A 127 -32.16 47.98 -5.61
C LEU A 127 -33.45 47.93 -4.78
N THR A 128 -34.38 47.06 -5.17
CA THR A 128 -35.55 46.70 -4.37
C THR A 128 -35.12 46.05 -3.05
N THR A 129 -35.98 46.10 -2.02
CA THR A 129 -35.77 45.36 -0.77
C THR A 129 -35.53 43.88 -1.08
N MET A 130 -34.45 43.31 -0.54
CA MET A 130 -33.97 41.98 -0.90
C MET A 130 -33.32 41.26 0.27
N HIS A 131 -33.43 39.94 0.30
CA HIS A 131 -32.78 39.09 1.29
C HIS A 131 -31.41 38.59 0.82
N LYS A 132 -31.20 38.47 -0.49
CA LYS A 132 -29.94 37.97 -1.07
C LYS A 132 -29.37 38.92 -2.12
N LEU A 133 -28.09 39.25 -2.00
CA LEU A 133 -27.34 40.06 -2.97
C LEU A 133 -26.10 39.31 -3.46
N THR A 134 -26.05 39.03 -4.76
CA THR A 134 -24.88 38.47 -5.45
C THR A 134 -24.25 39.51 -6.36
N LEU A 135 -22.98 39.81 -6.12
CA LEU A 135 -22.15 40.70 -6.93
C LEU A 135 -21.10 39.85 -7.65
N GLU A 136 -21.24 39.67 -8.96
CA GLU A 136 -20.43 38.74 -9.74
C GLU A 136 -19.67 39.42 -10.88
N LYS A 137 -18.37 39.13 -11.04
CA LYS A 137 -17.50 39.70 -12.09
C LYS A 137 -17.57 41.24 -12.17
N VAL A 138 -17.83 41.88 -11.03
CA VAL A 138 -17.99 43.34 -10.89
C VAL A 138 -16.64 44.05 -10.78
N GLY A 139 -16.59 45.31 -11.21
CA GLY A 139 -15.39 46.17 -11.14
C GLY A 139 -15.12 46.78 -9.76
N ILE A 140 -15.76 46.30 -8.70
CA ILE A 140 -15.58 46.82 -7.34
C ILE A 140 -14.16 46.51 -6.86
N LYS A 141 -13.40 47.54 -6.53
CA LYS A 141 -12.01 47.41 -6.05
C LYS A 141 -11.87 47.35 -4.52
N ARG A 142 -12.74 48.06 -3.82
CA ARG A 142 -12.82 48.06 -2.35
C ARG A 142 -14.27 48.12 -1.85
N LEU A 143 -14.54 47.48 -0.71
CA LEU A 143 -15.81 47.63 0.02
C LEU A 143 -15.63 48.69 1.11
N ARG A 144 -16.53 49.67 1.14
CA ARG A 144 -16.51 50.75 2.14
C ARG A 144 -17.44 50.47 3.31
N GLU A 145 -17.15 51.03 4.49
CA GLU A 145 -17.96 50.83 5.71
C GLU A 145 -19.47 50.98 5.44
N ASN A 146 -19.85 52.07 4.76
CA ASN A 146 -21.24 52.44 4.53
C ASN A 146 -21.81 51.94 3.20
N ALA A 147 -21.11 51.07 2.46
CA ALA A 147 -21.52 50.65 1.11
C ALA A 147 -22.80 49.78 1.08
N LEU A 148 -23.12 49.10 2.20
CA LEU A 148 -24.23 48.15 2.33
C LEU A 148 -25.34 48.63 3.26
N SER A 149 -25.22 49.85 3.83
CA SER A 149 -26.12 50.35 4.88
C SER A 149 -27.58 50.53 4.44
N VAL A 150 -27.83 50.75 3.14
CA VAL A 150 -29.18 50.83 2.55
C VAL A 150 -29.95 49.50 2.71
N TYR A 151 -29.24 48.37 2.80
CA TYR A 151 -29.81 47.03 2.88
C TYR A 151 -29.73 46.42 4.30
N ALA A 152 -29.41 47.25 5.29
CA ALA A 152 -29.15 46.87 6.69
C ALA A 152 -30.22 46.00 7.36
N ASN A 153 -31.49 46.22 7.04
CA ASN A 153 -32.61 45.56 7.70
C ASN A 153 -33.00 44.22 7.03
N GLU A 154 -32.99 44.14 5.70
CA GLU A 154 -33.51 42.96 4.98
C GLU A 154 -32.42 41.97 4.56
N LEU A 155 -31.18 42.42 4.36
CA LEU A 155 -30.14 41.56 3.78
C LEU A 155 -29.71 40.44 4.73
N GLN A 156 -29.90 39.20 4.26
CA GLN A 156 -29.56 37.96 4.94
C GLN A 156 -28.33 37.27 4.31
N ASP A 157 -28.21 37.32 2.99
CA ASP A 157 -27.22 36.57 2.22
C ASP A 157 -26.40 37.52 1.32
N LEU A 158 -25.09 37.59 1.52
CA LEU A 158 -24.19 38.46 0.74
C LEU A 158 -23.09 37.66 0.06
N PHE A 159 -23.05 37.74 -1.27
CA PHE A 159 -22.18 36.95 -2.14
C PHE A 159 -21.33 37.87 -3.04
N PHE A 160 -20.01 37.76 -2.94
CA PHE A 160 -19.03 38.38 -3.84
C PHE A 160 -18.32 37.26 -4.63
N ILE A 161 -18.46 37.23 -5.96
CA ILE A 161 -17.99 36.10 -6.79
C ILE A 161 -17.15 36.60 -7.97
N SER A 162 -15.91 36.12 -8.09
CA SER A 162 -15.01 36.39 -9.23
C SER A 162 -14.64 37.87 -9.40
N LEU A 163 -14.38 38.58 -8.29
CA LEU A 163 -13.96 39.98 -8.30
C LEU A 163 -12.43 40.10 -8.48
N LYS A 164 -11.98 40.16 -9.74
CA LYS A 164 -10.54 40.17 -10.11
C LYS A 164 -9.72 41.34 -9.56
N ASP A 165 -10.35 42.49 -9.30
CA ASP A 165 -9.67 43.72 -8.84
C ASP A 165 -9.95 44.08 -7.37
N PHE A 166 -10.71 43.25 -6.67
CA PHE A 166 -11.10 43.47 -5.28
C PHE A 166 -9.95 43.09 -4.35
N HIS A 167 -9.49 44.05 -3.55
CA HIS A 167 -8.26 43.92 -2.76
C HIS A 167 -8.38 44.44 -1.32
N HIS A 168 -9.50 45.08 -0.95
CA HIS A 168 -9.62 45.73 0.34
C HIS A 168 -11.07 45.81 0.83
N ILE A 169 -11.25 45.56 2.12
CA ILE A 169 -12.51 45.75 2.86
C ILE A 169 -12.17 46.67 4.03
N GLU A 170 -12.77 47.86 4.06
CA GLU A 170 -12.63 48.81 5.16
C GLU A 170 -13.25 48.22 6.45
N ALA A 171 -12.71 48.55 7.62
CA ALA A 171 -13.26 48.17 8.92
C ALA A 171 -14.78 48.41 9.00
N ARG A 172 -15.48 47.57 9.78
CA ARG A 172 -16.91 47.68 10.08
C ARG A 172 -17.85 47.62 8.85
N ALA A 173 -17.37 47.21 7.67
CA ALA A 173 -18.17 47.12 6.44
C ALA A 173 -19.42 46.22 6.51
N PHE A 174 -19.49 45.33 7.50
CA PHE A 174 -20.65 44.46 7.75
C PHE A 174 -21.48 44.86 8.99
N ALA A 175 -21.06 45.88 9.74
CA ALA A 175 -21.55 46.22 11.09
C ALA A 175 -23.03 46.66 11.17
N LYS A 176 -23.63 47.03 10.03
CA LYS A 176 -25.02 47.52 9.98
C LYS A 176 -26.01 46.45 9.50
N LEU A 177 -25.53 45.28 9.07
CA LEU A 177 -26.37 44.21 8.52
C LEU A 177 -26.97 43.39 9.67
N ARG A 178 -28.20 43.69 10.06
CA ARG A 178 -28.84 43.13 11.28
C ARG A 178 -29.33 41.69 11.14
N ASN A 179 -29.59 41.26 9.90
CA ASN A 179 -30.18 39.97 9.58
C ASN A 179 -29.24 39.04 8.80
N LEU A 180 -27.96 39.41 8.62
CA LEU A 180 -26.99 38.62 7.86
C LEU A 180 -26.83 37.21 8.47
N ARG A 181 -26.98 36.19 7.63
CA ARG A 181 -26.80 34.76 7.88
C ARG A 181 -25.60 34.20 7.12
N THR A 182 -25.39 34.64 5.87
CA THR A 182 -24.30 34.15 5.01
C THR A 182 -23.44 35.29 4.49
N LEU A 183 -22.13 35.19 4.70
CA LEU A 183 -21.13 35.99 3.99
C LEU A 183 -20.25 35.07 3.15
N TYR A 184 -20.33 35.23 1.83
CA TYR A 184 -19.62 34.42 0.84
C TYR A 184 -18.75 35.31 -0.04
N ILE A 185 -17.44 35.14 0.02
CA ILE A 185 -16.46 35.82 -0.83
C ILE A 185 -15.67 34.74 -1.54
N ALA A 186 -15.70 34.73 -2.87
CA ALA A 186 -15.02 33.70 -3.66
C ALA A 186 -14.31 34.26 -4.88
N HIS A 187 -13.13 33.73 -5.18
CA HIS A 187 -12.34 34.08 -6.36
C HIS A 187 -11.96 35.57 -6.42
N ALA A 188 -11.42 36.11 -5.32
CA ALA A 188 -10.91 37.48 -5.21
C ALA A 188 -9.39 37.47 -4.93
N PRO A 189 -8.54 37.18 -5.95
CA PRO A 189 -7.12 36.85 -5.74
C PRO A 189 -6.25 38.03 -5.27
N LYS A 190 -6.73 39.27 -5.34
CA LYS A 190 -6.01 40.46 -4.83
C LYS A 190 -6.39 40.81 -3.38
N LEU A 191 -7.37 40.13 -2.79
CA LEU A 191 -7.75 40.31 -1.39
C LEU A 191 -6.77 39.52 -0.50
N GLN A 192 -5.68 40.17 -0.10
CA GLN A 192 -4.57 39.54 0.63
C GLN A 192 -4.66 39.67 2.15
N PHE A 193 -5.36 40.70 2.63
CA PHE A 193 -5.50 41.01 4.04
C PHE A 193 -6.91 41.52 4.33
N LEU A 194 -7.38 41.28 5.57
CA LEU A 194 -8.57 41.89 6.14
C LEU A 194 -8.16 42.67 7.38
N GLU A 195 -8.69 43.88 7.56
CA GLU A 195 -8.44 44.65 8.78
C GLU A 195 -9.06 43.94 9.99
N SER A 196 -8.42 44.02 11.16
CA SER A 196 -8.86 43.32 12.39
C SER A 196 -10.31 43.60 12.80
N ASN A 197 -10.83 44.77 12.41
CA ASN A 197 -12.17 45.23 12.79
C ASN A 197 -13.21 45.08 11.65
N VAL A 198 -12.94 44.29 10.61
CA VAL A 198 -13.90 44.03 9.51
C VAL A 198 -15.20 43.39 10.01
N PHE A 199 -15.11 42.48 10.98
CA PHE A 199 -16.26 41.80 11.59
C PHE A 199 -16.83 42.49 12.84
N GLU A 200 -16.31 43.66 13.21
CA GLU A 200 -16.84 44.41 14.36
C GLU A 200 -18.30 44.80 14.11
N GLY A 201 -19.19 44.44 15.04
CA GLY A 201 -20.63 44.72 14.95
C GLY A 201 -21.43 43.87 13.94
N ILE A 202 -20.86 42.79 13.40
CA ILE A 202 -21.57 41.89 12.48
C ILE A 202 -22.79 41.22 13.14
N SER A 203 -23.79 40.87 12.32
CA SER A 203 -25.01 40.13 12.71
C SER A 203 -24.73 38.96 13.66
N THR A 204 -25.44 38.90 14.78
CA THR A 204 -25.46 37.71 15.65
C THR A 204 -26.19 36.51 15.03
N LYS A 205 -26.92 36.72 13.92
CA LYS A 205 -27.55 35.65 13.13
C LYS A 205 -26.61 35.02 12.10
N LEU A 206 -25.35 35.45 12.00
CA LEU A 206 -24.39 34.89 11.07
C LEU A 206 -24.22 33.39 11.36
N LYS A 207 -24.30 32.58 10.30
CA LYS A 207 -24.19 31.12 10.33
C LYS A 207 -23.06 30.60 9.46
N THR A 208 -22.81 31.25 8.32
CA THR A 208 -21.87 30.76 7.31
C THR A 208 -20.94 31.88 6.89
N LEU A 209 -19.64 31.70 7.09
CA LEU A 209 -18.58 32.59 6.63
C LEU A 209 -17.67 31.81 5.70
N ARG A 210 -17.61 32.17 4.42
CA ARG A 210 -16.72 31.53 3.44
C ARG A 210 -15.92 32.59 2.69
N ILE A 211 -14.59 32.48 2.70
CA ILE A 211 -13.66 33.36 1.98
C ILE A 211 -12.71 32.44 1.21
N ILE A 212 -13.13 32.01 0.04
CA ILE A 212 -12.54 30.87 -0.70
C ILE A 212 -11.78 31.37 -1.93
N HIS A 213 -10.66 30.74 -2.30
CA HIS A 213 -9.90 31.11 -3.50
C HIS A 213 -9.57 32.62 -3.56
N CYS A 214 -9.24 33.20 -2.41
CA CYS A 214 -8.82 34.59 -2.26
C CYS A 214 -7.30 34.65 -2.03
N GLY A 215 -6.73 35.85 -2.00
CA GLY A 215 -5.29 36.02 -1.84
C GLY A 215 -4.78 35.96 -0.40
N LEU A 216 -5.60 35.53 0.58
CA LEU A 216 -5.32 35.78 2.00
C LEU A 216 -4.00 35.13 2.45
N LEU A 217 -3.11 35.94 3.04
CA LEU A 217 -1.79 35.50 3.51
C LEU A 217 -1.77 35.09 4.99
N ALA A 218 -2.81 35.44 5.75
CA ALA A 218 -2.98 35.12 7.16
C ALA A 218 -4.46 34.87 7.48
N VAL A 219 -4.73 34.15 8.59
CA VAL A 219 -6.08 33.93 9.08
C VAL A 219 -6.71 35.28 9.50
N PRO A 220 -7.95 35.60 9.11
CA PRO A 220 -8.64 36.82 9.55
C PRO A 220 -8.84 36.86 11.08
N ASP A 221 -8.94 38.07 11.66
CA ASP A 221 -9.23 38.23 13.08
C ASP A 221 -10.69 37.84 13.40
N MET A 222 -10.86 36.63 13.93
CA MET A 222 -12.18 36.08 14.26
C MET A 222 -12.63 36.36 15.70
N ARG A 223 -11.86 37.09 16.52
CA ARG A 223 -12.15 37.26 17.96
C ARG A 223 -13.53 37.87 18.22
N MET A 224 -13.98 38.76 17.34
CA MET A 224 -15.31 39.39 17.39
C MET A 224 -16.47 38.41 17.12
N LEU A 225 -16.22 37.31 16.41
CA LEU A 225 -17.21 36.26 16.15
C LEU A 225 -17.38 35.34 17.38
N SER A 226 -16.31 35.11 18.15
CA SER A 226 -16.25 34.09 19.21
C SER A 226 -17.25 34.26 20.36
N VAL A 227 -17.62 35.51 20.68
CA VAL A 227 -18.26 35.83 21.96
C VAL A 227 -19.72 35.39 21.96
N HIS A 228 -20.48 35.73 20.91
CA HIS A 228 -21.94 35.58 20.85
C HIS A 228 -22.47 34.78 19.65
N ILE A 229 -21.61 34.35 18.71
CA ILE A 229 -22.03 33.72 17.46
C ILE A 229 -21.62 32.25 17.47
N ILE A 230 -22.53 31.36 17.02
CA ILE A 230 -22.26 29.95 16.76
C ILE A 230 -22.52 29.71 15.27
N LEU A 231 -21.44 29.52 14.54
CA LEU A 231 -21.40 29.33 13.09
C LEU A 231 -21.64 27.84 12.77
N HIS A 232 -22.26 27.55 11.64
CA HIS A 232 -22.30 26.18 11.11
C HIS A 232 -21.02 25.90 10.29
N MET A 233 -20.50 26.89 9.57
CA MET A 233 -19.32 26.72 8.74
C MET A 233 -18.47 27.98 8.67
N VAL A 234 -17.16 27.80 8.88
CA VAL A 234 -16.10 28.76 8.51
C VAL A 234 -15.20 28.10 7.48
N ASP A 235 -15.11 28.69 6.30
CA ASP A 235 -14.38 28.13 5.17
C ASP A 235 -13.37 29.14 4.60
N LEU A 236 -12.09 28.75 4.63
CA LEU A 236 -10.95 29.51 4.15
C LEU A 236 -10.13 28.70 3.11
N ASP A 237 -10.77 27.75 2.41
CA ASP A 237 -10.14 26.93 1.38
C ASP A 237 -9.50 27.76 0.23
N GLY A 238 -8.39 27.27 -0.31
CA GLY A 238 -7.76 27.81 -1.51
C GLY A 238 -7.11 29.20 -1.35
N ASN A 239 -6.74 29.60 -0.12
CA ASN A 239 -6.01 30.85 0.14
C ASN A 239 -4.48 30.62 0.16
N GLN A 240 -3.72 31.61 0.64
CA GLN A 240 -2.26 31.60 0.70
C GLN A 240 -1.73 31.71 2.14
N ILE A 241 -2.51 31.22 3.12
CA ILE A 241 -2.16 31.28 4.54
C ILE A 241 -0.96 30.38 4.79
N GLN A 242 0.10 30.91 5.42
CA GLN A 242 1.40 30.22 5.58
C GLN A 242 1.60 29.64 7.00
N GLU A 243 1.15 30.35 8.03
CA GLU A 243 1.31 29.96 9.43
C GLU A 243 0.03 30.23 10.21
N ILE A 244 -0.20 29.46 11.28
CA ILE A 244 -1.23 29.74 12.28
C ILE A 244 -0.55 29.97 13.63
N HIS A 245 -0.46 31.24 14.04
CA HIS A 245 0.15 31.64 15.30
C HIS A 245 -0.73 31.32 16.52
N GLU A 246 -0.15 31.47 17.71
CA GLU A 246 -0.81 31.24 19.01
C GLU A 246 -2.10 32.07 19.13
N ARG A 247 -3.21 31.43 19.54
CA ARG A 247 -4.54 32.06 19.71
C ARG A 247 -5.06 32.82 18.48
N ALA A 248 -4.54 32.57 17.28
CA ALA A 248 -5.02 33.21 16.05
C ALA A 248 -6.47 32.80 15.71
N ILE A 249 -6.86 31.57 16.06
CA ILE A 249 -8.21 31.05 15.82
C ILE A 249 -8.94 30.89 17.15
N GLN A 250 -9.95 31.74 17.34
CA GLN A 250 -10.86 31.71 18.48
C GLN A 250 -12.30 31.82 17.96
N ILE A 251 -12.96 30.68 17.69
CA ILE A 251 -14.32 30.63 17.12
C ILE A 251 -15.17 29.51 17.72
N LYS A 252 -16.50 29.60 17.54
CA LYS A 252 -17.45 28.51 17.80
C LYS A 252 -18.11 28.13 16.49
N THR A 253 -17.77 26.96 15.94
CA THR A 253 -18.33 26.47 14.67
C THR A 253 -18.50 24.95 14.63
N ASP A 254 -19.48 24.46 13.88
CA ASP A 254 -19.59 23.03 13.61
C ASP A 254 -18.46 22.56 12.67
N GLU A 255 -18.11 23.36 11.66
CA GLU A 255 -17.06 23.03 10.68
C GLU A 255 -16.09 24.21 10.43
N LEU A 256 -14.79 23.92 10.45
CA LEU A 256 -13.70 24.83 10.09
C LEU A 256 -12.84 24.20 8.99
N ILE A 257 -12.80 24.84 7.82
CA ILE A 257 -12.07 24.39 6.64
C ILE A 257 -10.90 25.36 6.38
N LEU A 258 -9.68 24.82 6.40
CA LEU A 258 -8.40 25.51 6.15
C LEU A 258 -7.61 24.81 5.03
N ASP A 259 -8.34 24.18 4.12
CA ASP A 259 -7.80 23.31 3.08
C ASP A 259 -7.04 24.08 1.99
N ASN A 260 -6.17 23.38 1.26
CA ASN A 260 -5.53 23.89 0.03
C ASN A 260 -4.89 25.28 0.22
N ASN A 261 -4.25 25.48 1.38
CA ASN A 261 -3.53 26.70 1.73
C ASN A 261 -2.01 26.50 1.56
N ALA A 262 -1.23 27.51 1.93
CA ALA A 262 0.22 27.48 1.85
C ALA A 262 0.88 27.05 3.18
N LEU A 263 0.14 26.40 4.09
CA LEU A 263 0.58 26.17 5.47
C LEU A 263 1.88 25.35 5.52
N THR A 264 2.84 25.81 6.33
CA THR A 264 4.07 25.08 6.66
C THR A 264 4.08 24.60 8.11
N ASP A 265 3.60 25.46 9.02
CA ASP A 265 3.72 25.28 10.47
C ASP A 265 2.47 25.78 11.23
N ILE A 266 2.13 25.10 12.33
CA ILE A 266 1.04 25.49 13.26
C ILE A 266 1.61 25.56 14.67
N HIS A 267 1.48 26.73 15.31
CA HIS A 267 2.07 27.03 16.62
C HIS A 267 1.27 26.42 17.79
N GLY A 268 1.88 26.40 18.98
CA GLY A 268 1.21 25.97 20.20
C GLY A 268 -0.02 26.84 20.52
N ALA A 269 -1.07 26.24 21.08
CA ALA A 269 -2.31 26.94 21.45
C ALA A 269 -2.96 27.76 20.30
N ALA A 270 -2.70 27.43 19.02
CA ALA A 270 -3.21 28.12 17.85
C ALA A 270 -4.75 28.25 17.83
N PHE A 271 -5.45 27.23 18.32
CA PHE A 271 -6.91 27.12 18.37
C PHE A 271 -7.50 27.32 19.79
N PHE A 272 -6.70 27.81 20.74
CA PHE A 272 -7.08 27.86 22.16
C PHE A 272 -8.36 28.68 22.41
N GLY A 273 -9.32 28.07 23.11
CA GLY A 273 -10.62 28.68 23.41
C GLY A 273 -11.65 28.54 22.29
N SER A 274 -11.31 27.86 21.19
CA SER A 274 -12.28 27.52 20.13
C SER A 274 -13.14 26.30 20.49
N GLN A 275 -14.34 26.27 19.91
CA GLN A 275 -15.24 25.10 19.89
C GLN A 275 -15.46 24.73 18.43
N VAL A 276 -14.85 23.65 17.95
CA VAL A 276 -14.85 23.26 16.53
C VAL A 276 -15.17 21.79 16.45
N ALA A 277 -16.30 21.40 15.83
CA ALA A 277 -16.67 19.98 15.75
C ALA A 277 -15.93 19.21 14.66
N LYS A 278 -15.66 19.87 13.52
CA LYS A 278 -14.87 19.33 12.41
C LYS A 278 -13.77 20.32 12.01
N LEU A 279 -12.53 19.86 11.98
CA LEU A 279 -11.38 20.63 11.50
C LEU A 279 -10.76 19.93 10.29
N SER A 280 -10.74 20.62 9.15
CA SER A 280 -10.09 20.16 7.93
C SER A 280 -8.89 21.06 7.60
N LEU A 281 -7.73 20.44 7.39
CA LEU A 281 -6.46 21.04 7.00
C LEU A 281 -5.88 20.34 5.75
N LYS A 282 -6.73 19.66 4.96
CA LYS A 282 -6.27 18.80 3.86
C LYS A 282 -5.61 19.59 2.73
N LEU A 283 -4.79 18.91 1.94
CA LEU A 283 -4.09 19.48 0.77
C LEU A 283 -3.11 20.62 1.11
N ASN A 284 -2.74 20.80 2.38
CA ASN A 284 -1.62 21.65 2.78
C ASN A 284 -0.30 20.89 2.59
N PHE A 285 0.11 20.71 1.34
CA PHE A 285 1.23 19.84 0.94
C PHE A 285 2.61 20.23 1.52
N LYS A 286 2.74 21.41 2.15
CA LYS A 286 3.96 21.88 2.80
C LYS A 286 3.92 21.79 4.33
N LEU A 287 2.77 21.44 4.92
CA LEU A 287 2.58 21.37 6.37
C LEU A 287 3.34 20.17 6.92
N LYS A 288 4.44 20.43 7.62
CA LYS A 288 5.33 19.39 8.18
C LYS A 288 5.22 19.27 9.69
N HIS A 289 5.02 20.39 10.37
CA HIS A 289 5.06 20.46 11.82
C HIS A 289 3.78 21.10 12.36
N ILE A 290 3.10 20.37 13.23
CA ILE A 290 2.05 20.90 14.10
C ILE A 290 2.60 20.78 15.52
N HIS A 291 2.66 21.88 16.25
CA HIS A 291 3.17 21.89 17.61
C HIS A 291 2.37 20.91 18.49
N PRO A 292 3.00 20.14 19.40
CA PRO A 292 2.30 19.15 20.23
C PRO A 292 1.06 19.71 20.94
N SER A 293 1.15 20.95 21.44
CA SER A 293 0.08 21.67 22.12
C SER A 293 -0.82 22.55 21.23
N ALA A 294 -0.77 22.42 19.89
CA ALA A 294 -1.52 23.29 18.96
C ALA A 294 -3.04 23.26 19.21
N PHE A 295 -3.58 22.10 19.54
CA PHE A 295 -5.01 21.86 19.78
C PHE A 295 -5.41 21.97 21.27
N VAL A 296 -4.47 22.35 22.17
CA VAL A 296 -4.77 22.52 23.60
C VAL A 296 -5.77 23.66 23.81
N GLY A 297 -6.80 23.38 24.62
CA GLY A 297 -7.87 24.33 24.90
C GLY A 297 -8.98 24.40 23.84
N MET A 298 -8.95 23.54 22.81
CA MET A 298 -10.12 23.27 21.98
C MET A 298 -11.17 22.44 22.75
N ARG A 299 -12.42 22.48 22.30
CA ARG A 299 -13.54 21.66 22.81
C ARG A 299 -14.47 21.20 21.69
N ASN A 300 -15.21 20.12 21.94
CA ASN A 300 -16.19 19.47 21.06
C ASN A 300 -15.59 18.96 19.73
N ILE A 301 -14.27 18.72 19.64
CA ILE A 301 -13.63 18.22 18.41
C ILE A 301 -13.98 16.75 18.17
N ARG A 302 -14.58 16.44 17.01
CA ARG A 302 -15.05 15.09 16.65
C ARG A 302 -14.38 14.55 15.40
N GLU A 303 -14.14 15.39 14.39
CA GLU A 303 -13.48 14.98 13.15
C GLU A 303 -12.28 15.88 12.85
N LEU A 304 -11.13 15.26 12.55
CA LEU A 304 -9.90 15.93 12.17
C LEU A 304 -9.37 15.32 10.86
N ASP A 305 -9.20 16.16 9.84
CA ASP A 305 -8.64 15.78 8.55
C ASP A 305 -7.31 16.50 8.27
N LEU A 306 -6.25 15.71 8.16
CA LEU A 306 -4.86 16.11 7.86
C LEU A 306 -4.38 15.50 6.53
N SER A 307 -5.30 15.05 5.67
CA SER A 307 -4.95 14.28 4.45
C SER A 307 -4.24 15.13 3.39
N GLY A 308 -3.26 14.54 2.70
CA GLY A 308 -2.46 15.25 1.70
C GLY A 308 -1.55 16.33 2.29
N THR A 309 -1.09 16.14 3.53
CA THR A 309 -0.06 16.98 4.18
C THR A 309 1.32 16.31 4.09
N ALA A 310 2.34 16.96 4.63
CA ALA A 310 3.72 16.45 4.70
C ALA A 310 4.15 16.17 6.16
N LEU A 311 3.21 15.85 7.04
CA LEU A 311 3.44 15.63 8.47
C LEU A 311 4.35 14.43 8.74
N GLU A 312 5.36 14.63 9.59
CA GLU A 312 6.25 13.54 10.04
C GLU A 312 5.76 12.88 11.34
N ALA A 313 5.03 13.62 12.17
CA ALA A 313 4.47 13.19 13.44
C ALA A 313 3.10 13.85 13.68
N MET A 314 2.23 13.18 14.46
CA MET A 314 0.89 13.66 14.79
C MET A 314 0.80 14.10 16.28
N PRO A 315 0.33 15.32 16.59
CA PRO A 315 0.05 15.74 17.96
C PRO A 315 -1.20 15.02 18.52
N THR A 316 -1.26 14.86 19.84
CA THR A 316 -2.42 14.24 20.52
C THR A 316 -3.00 15.06 21.68
N GLU A 317 -2.28 16.09 22.16
CA GLU A 317 -2.79 16.95 23.23
C GLU A 317 -4.01 17.76 22.75
N GLY A 318 -5.08 17.76 23.56
CA GLY A 318 -6.34 18.42 23.21
C GLY A 318 -7.28 17.62 22.28
N LEU A 319 -6.87 16.45 21.79
CA LEU A 319 -7.68 15.60 20.89
C LEU A 319 -8.43 14.45 21.60
N SER A 320 -8.66 14.55 22.92
CA SER A 320 -9.29 13.49 23.71
C SER A 320 -10.73 13.16 23.30
N GLU A 321 -11.46 14.14 22.74
CA GLU A 321 -12.86 13.99 22.31
C GLU A 321 -12.99 13.44 20.88
N LEU A 322 -11.89 13.33 20.12
CA LEU A 322 -11.87 12.99 18.70
C LEU A 322 -12.50 11.62 18.42
N GLU A 323 -13.45 11.55 17.48
CA GLU A 323 -14.18 10.34 17.09
C GLU A 323 -13.72 9.80 15.72
N VAL A 324 -13.33 10.69 14.80
CA VAL A 324 -12.92 10.36 13.43
C VAL A 324 -11.61 11.06 13.10
N LEU A 325 -10.62 10.27 12.67
CA LEU A 325 -9.32 10.76 12.20
C LEU A 325 -9.13 10.44 10.71
N ARG A 326 -8.69 11.42 9.91
CA ARG A 326 -8.29 11.24 8.51
C ARG A 326 -6.87 11.76 8.29
N ILE A 327 -6.00 10.88 7.81
CA ILE A 327 -4.62 11.13 7.41
C ILE A 327 -4.33 10.25 6.17
N GLN A 328 -5.02 10.54 5.07
CA GLN A 328 -4.83 9.85 3.79
C GLN A 328 -3.76 10.57 2.95
N ASN A 329 -3.12 9.88 2.00
CA ASN A 329 -2.09 10.43 1.09
C ASN A 329 -0.96 11.22 1.80
N THR A 330 -0.57 10.82 3.01
CA THR A 330 0.42 11.50 3.88
C THR A 330 1.58 10.54 4.13
N HIS A 331 2.38 10.29 3.09
CA HIS A 331 3.42 9.24 3.09
C HIS A 331 4.65 9.56 3.96
N SER A 332 4.76 10.78 4.47
CA SER A 332 5.79 11.22 5.40
C SER A 332 5.57 10.77 6.85
N LEU A 333 4.33 10.39 7.21
CA LEU A 333 3.99 10.03 8.59
C LEU A 333 4.61 8.67 8.92
N LYS A 334 5.62 8.68 9.80
CA LYS A 334 6.40 7.48 10.14
C LYS A 334 5.62 6.56 11.08
N THR A 335 5.22 7.10 12.22
CA THR A 335 4.57 6.38 13.31
C THR A 335 3.25 7.04 13.68
N ILE A 336 2.28 6.22 14.10
CA ILE A 336 1.06 6.70 14.77
C ILE A 336 1.40 6.89 16.27
N PRO A 337 0.93 7.95 16.94
CA PRO A 337 1.16 8.14 18.38
C PRO A 337 0.51 7.03 19.21
N SER A 338 0.76 7.01 20.53
CA SER A 338 0.15 6.03 21.44
C SER A 338 -1.37 6.00 21.30
N VAL A 339 -1.91 4.82 21.03
CA VAL A 339 -3.35 4.61 20.88
C VAL A 339 -4.12 4.91 22.18
N TYR A 340 -3.44 4.86 23.33
CA TYR A 340 -4.00 5.21 24.64
C TYR A 340 -4.28 6.71 24.81
N ASN A 341 -3.74 7.57 23.94
CA ASN A 341 -4.04 9.01 23.96
C ASN A 341 -5.43 9.32 23.35
N PHE A 342 -5.97 8.41 22.54
CA PHE A 342 -7.25 8.58 21.85
C PHE A 342 -8.42 7.98 22.65
N LYS A 343 -8.99 8.72 23.60
CA LYS A 343 -10.08 8.22 24.47
C LYS A 343 -11.36 7.84 23.71
N ASN A 344 -11.78 8.64 22.73
CA ASN A 344 -13.08 8.52 22.08
C ASN A 344 -13.04 8.07 20.60
N LEU A 345 -11.86 7.77 20.05
CA LEU A 345 -11.70 7.49 18.62
C LEU A 345 -12.47 6.23 18.21
N GLN A 346 -13.24 6.34 17.13
CA GLN A 346 -14.10 5.28 16.61
C GLN A 346 -13.64 4.80 15.23
N THR A 347 -13.16 5.73 14.39
CA THR A 347 -12.74 5.44 13.01
C THR A 347 -11.46 6.19 12.64
N ALA A 348 -10.52 5.50 12.00
CA ALA A 348 -9.28 6.08 11.49
C ALA A 348 -9.10 5.74 10.00
N TYR A 349 -8.88 6.76 9.17
CA TYR A 349 -8.54 6.62 7.76
C TYR A 349 -7.10 7.07 7.56
N LEU A 350 -6.16 6.13 7.50
CA LEU A 350 -4.72 6.37 7.46
C LEU A 350 -4.15 6.11 6.06
N THR A 351 -2.87 6.40 5.88
CA THR A 351 -2.17 6.20 4.60
C THR A 351 -1.54 4.81 4.51
N HIS A 352 -1.05 4.27 5.62
CA HIS A 352 -0.33 2.99 5.66
C HIS A 352 -1.11 1.96 6.50
N SER A 353 -1.24 0.73 5.99
CA SER A 353 -1.99 -0.33 6.69
C SER A 353 -1.32 -0.78 7.98
N PHE A 354 0.00 -0.74 8.08
CA PHE A 354 0.73 -1.07 9.31
C PHE A 354 0.43 -0.10 10.47
N HIS A 355 0.00 1.14 10.20
CA HIS A 355 -0.49 2.02 11.27
C HIS A 355 -1.79 1.53 11.90
N CYS A 356 -2.61 0.76 11.17
CA CYS A 356 -3.81 0.14 11.74
C CYS A 356 -3.51 -1.01 12.71
N CYS A 357 -2.34 -1.65 12.58
CA CYS A 357 -1.89 -2.69 13.51
C CYS A 357 -1.75 -2.19 14.94
N ALA A 358 -1.44 -0.91 15.15
CA ALA A 358 -1.37 -0.29 16.47
C ALA A 358 -2.70 -0.35 17.24
N PHE A 359 -3.83 -0.25 16.54
CA PHE A 359 -5.16 -0.37 17.14
C PHE A 359 -5.60 -1.82 17.38
N GLN A 360 -5.01 -2.77 16.63
CA GLN A 360 -5.26 -4.21 16.78
C GLN A 360 -4.40 -4.84 17.88
N TYR A 361 -3.15 -4.41 18.03
CA TYR A 361 -2.17 -4.91 18.99
C TYR A 361 -1.64 -3.79 19.91
N PRO A 362 -2.52 -3.12 20.68
CA PRO A 362 -2.16 -1.90 21.40
C PRO A 362 -1.11 -2.12 22.49
N ALA A 363 -1.01 -3.35 23.03
CA ALA A 363 0.02 -3.74 23.99
C ALA A 363 1.44 -3.91 23.38
N ARG A 364 1.55 -4.22 22.08
CA ARG A 364 2.84 -4.28 21.35
C ARG A 364 3.23 -2.94 20.72
N HIS A 365 2.25 -2.05 20.52
CA HIS A 365 2.49 -0.69 20.01
C HIS A 365 3.07 0.23 21.08
N ASP A 366 2.53 0.17 22.29
CA ASP A 366 2.99 0.97 23.43
C ASP A 366 2.88 0.15 24.72
N PRO A 367 3.91 -0.65 25.07
CA PRO A 367 3.92 -1.47 26.28
C PRO A 367 3.81 -0.64 27.57
N ASP A 368 4.49 0.51 27.63
CA ASP A 368 4.50 1.39 28.80
C ASP A 368 3.13 2.06 28.99
N GLY A 369 2.50 2.50 27.90
CA GLY A 369 1.12 3.01 27.90
C GLY A 369 0.10 1.94 28.24
N HIS A 370 0.29 0.70 27.78
CA HIS A 370 -0.55 -0.44 28.13
C HIS A 370 -0.49 -0.74 29.63
N GLU A 371 0.71 -0.78 30.22
CA GLU A 371 0.86 -1.02 31.66
C GLU A 371 0.21 0.10 32.49
N GLN A 372 0.39 1.36 32.08
CA GLN A 372 -0.27 2.50 32.74
C GLN A 372 -1.80 2.44 32.62
N ALA A 373 -2.33 2.07 31.44
CA ALA A 373 -3.76 1.89 31.24
C ALA A 373 -4.32 0.76 32.12
N LEU A 374 -3.62 -0.37 32.22
CA LEU A 374 -4.01 -1.51 33.05
C LEU A 374 -3.98 -1.15 34.55
N ARG A 375 -2.95 -0.43 35.01
CA ARG A 375 -2.86 0.09 36.39
C ARG A 375 -4.05 1.00 36.72
N ARG A 376 -4.39 1.96 35.83
CA ARG A 376 -5.56 2.85 35.99
C ARG A 376 -6.87 2.05 36.01
N PHE A 377 -7.02 1.05 35.13
CA PHE A 377 -8.19 0.17 35.12
C PHE A 377 -8.34 -0.58 36.44
N HIS A 378 -7.27 -1.18 36.98
CA HIS A 378 -7.29 -1.85 38.28
C HIS A 378 -7.57 -0.89 39.46
N GLU A 379 -7.11 0.37 39.41
CA GLU A 379 -7.47 1.38 40.42
C GLU A 379 -8.96 1.75 40.39
N VAL A 380 -9.53 1.98 39.20
CA VAL A 380 -10.96 2.25 39.02
C VAL A 380 -11.78 1.02 39.45
N GLN A 381 -11.36 -0.17 39.06
CA GLN A 381 -11.99 -1.44 39.45
C GLN A 381 -12.03 -1.62 40.96
N LYS A 382 -10.91 -1.39 41.67
CA LYS A 382 -10.86 -1.43 43.15
C LYS A 382 -11.82 -0.41 43.78
N LYS A 383 -11.92 0.81 43.25
CA LYS A 383 -12.88 1.83 43.70
C LYS A 383 -14.34 1.41 43.47
N CYS A 384 -14.63 0.73 42.35
CA CYS A 384 -15.96 0.20 42.06
C CYS A 384 -16.34 -0.96 42.99
N ILE A 385 -15.44 -1.93 43.19
CA ILE A 385 -15.66 -3.06 44.12
C ILE A 385 -15.87 -2.54 45.56
N ALA A 386 -15.09 -1.55 46.00
CA ALA A 386 -15.24 -0.92 47.31
C ALA A 386 -16.58 -0.20 47.50
N LYS A 387 -17.24 0.21 46.41
CA LYS A 387 -18.61 0.77 46.39
C LYS A 387 -19.70 -0.30 46.20
N GLY A 388 -19.35 -1.59 46.18
CA GLY A 388 -20.31 -2.70 46.04
C GLY A 388 -20.68 -3.07 44.61
N TYR A 389 -20.05 -2.46 43.59
CA TYR A 389 -20.31 -2.81 42.19
C TYR A 389 -19.59 -4.11 41.80
N SER A 390 -20.29 -5.00 41.11
CA SER A 390 -19.71 -6.18 40.46
C SER A 390 -18.91 -5.77 39.21
N THR A 391 -17.68 -6.27 39.10
CA THR A 391 -16.75 -5.96 38.00
C THR A 391 -16.17 -7.26 37.41
N PRO A 392 -15.85 -7.32 36.10
CA PRO A 392 -15.27 -8.51 35.49
C PRO A 392 -13.87 -8.81 36.05
N ASN A 393 -13.60 -10.07 36.40
CA ASN A 393 -12.28 -10.51 36.86
C ASN A 393 -11.28 -10.54 35.69
N VAL A 394 -10.32 -9.62 35.68
CA VAL A 394 -9.14 -9.67 34.81
C VAL A 394 -8.03 -10.40 35.56
N LYS A 395 -7.46 -11.46 34.98
CA LYS A 395 -6.33 -12.17 35.58
C LYS A 395 -5.04 -11.42 35.28
N GLN A 396 -4.47 -10.77 36.29
CA GLN A 396 -3.09 -10.30 36.25
C GLN A 396 -2.16 -11.50 36.39
N GLN A 397 -1.29 -11.73 35.41
CA GLN A 397 -0.31 -12.83 35.43
C GLN A 397 1.05 -12.29 35.85
N ASP A 398 1.25 -12.16 37.16
CA ASP A 398 2.50 -11.65 37.73
C ASP A 398 3.68 -12.58 37.39
N GLY A 399 4.76 -12.00 36.86
CA GLY A 399 6.01 -12.73 36.58
C GLY A 399 6.68 -13.22 37.87
N PRO A 400 7.38 -14.38 37.84
CA PRO A 400 7.88 -15.00 39.05
C PRO A 400 9.06 -14.23 39.68
N ALA A 401 8.95 -13.95 40.98
CA ALA A 401 10.05 -13.44 41.79
C ALA A 401 11.17 -14.49 41.94
N ALA A 402 12.41 -14.03 42.05
CA ALA A 402 13.59 -14.89 42.19
C ALA A 402 13.82 -15.35 43.64
N ALA A 403 14.00 -16.66 43.86
CA ALA A 403 15.03 -17.29 44.73
C ALA A 403 14.70 -18.78 45.07
N GLY A 404 15.74 -19.62 45.20
CA GLY A 404 15.73 -20.73 46.19
C GLY A 404 15.74 -22.20 45.73
N SER A 405 16.88 -22.69 45.22
CA SER A 405 17.47 -24.04 45.43
C SER A 405 16.64 -25.35 45.35
N GLY A 406 17.04 -26.29 44.47
CA GLY A 406 16.80 -27.74 44.71
C GLY A 406 16.83 -28.70 43.50
N ALA A 407 18.02 -29.22 43.15
CA ALA A 407 18.33 -30.49 42.45
C ALA A 407 17.64 -30.89 41.10
N ASP A 408 18.50 -31.18 40.11
CA ASP A 408 18.29 -31.85 38.79
C ASP A 408 18.15 -33.40 38.89
N PRO A 409 17.86 -34.19 37.81
CA PRO A 409 17.52 -33.83 36.41
C PRO A 409 16.33 -34.62 35.78
N ASP A 410 16.15 -34.47 34.45
CA ASP A 410 15.37 -35.26 33.47
C ASP A 410 13.83 -35.12 33.42
N ALA A 411 13.33 -34.26 32.52
CA ALA A 411 12.57 -34.70 31.32
C ALA A 411 12.11 -33.54 30.39
N SER A 412 12.28 -33.75 29.07
CA SER A 412 11.57 -33.12 27.94
C SER A 412 11.47 -31.58 27.83
N LEU A 413 12.14 -31.05 26.80
CA LEU A 413 12.07 -29.67 26.33
C LEU A 413 10.70 -29.36 25.67
N ALA A 414 9.79 -28.74 26.42
CA ALA A 414 8.59 -28.09 25.89
C ALA A 414 8.49 -26.64 26.43
N LYS A 415 8.87 -25.67 25.60
CA LYS A 415 8.47 -24.26 25.76
C LYS A 415 7.44 -23.98 24.67
N SER A 416 6.16 -24.08 25.02
CA SER A 416 5.38 -22.99 25.59
C SER A 416 5.08 -21.93 24.53
N GLU A 417 3.98 -22.16 23.81
CA GLU A 417 3.25 -21.11 23.11
C GLU A 417 2.92 -20.03 24.15
N LEU A 418 3.31 -18.78 23.88
CA LEU A 418 2.96 -17.66 24.75
C LEU A 418 1.53 -17.27 24.43
N GLY A 419 0.57 -17.85 25.17
CA GLY A 419 -0.85 -17.57 24.97
C GLY A 419 -1.15 -16.08 25.13
N GLU A 420 -1.58 -15.43 24.06
CA GLU A 420 -2.02 -14.04 24.12
C GLU A 420 -3.24 -13.89 25.03
N SER A 421 -3.14 -12.95 25.97
CA SER A 421 -4.28 -12.45 26.74
C SER A 421 -5.21 -11.63 25.85
N TYR A 422 -5.95 -12.30 24.97
CA TYR A 422 -7.12 -11.71 24.35
C TYR A 422 -8.09 -11.26 25.44
N PHE A 423 -8.37 -9.96 25.49
CA PHE A 423 -9.60 -9.45 26.10
C PHE A 423 -10.78 -10.00 25.29
N GLN A 424 -11.26 -11.19 25.64
CA GLN A 424 -12.46 -11.73 25.02
C GLN A 424 -13.64 -10.79 25.33
N PRO A 425 -14.37 -10.30 24.31
CA PRO A 425 -15.64 -9.65 24.57
C PRO A 425 -16.58 -10.70 25.16
N ILE A 426 -17.03 -10.50 26.40
CA ILE A 426 -18.06 -11.35 27.00
C ILE A 426 -19.37 -11.08 26.23
N THR A 427 -19.63 -11.90 25.22
CA THR A 427 -20.92 -11.92 24.51
C THR A 427 -21.98 -12.49 25.45
N GLY A 428 -22.67 -11.61 26.18
CA GLY A 428 -23.79 -12.00 27.03
C GLY A 428 -23.82 -11.34 28.40
N LEU A 429 -24.13 -10.05 28.44
CA LEU A 429 -24.88 -9.46 29.56
C LEU A 429 -26.04 -8.65 28.97
N PRO A 430 -27.26 -8.78 29.51
CA PRO A 430 -28.43 -8.11 28.94
C PRO A 430 -28.35 -6.60 29.18
N MET A 431 -28.51 -5.82 28.11
CA MET A 431 -28.66 -4.37 28.21
C MET A 431 -30.05 -4.04 28.76
N GLY A 432 -30.17 -4.04 30.09
CA GLY A 432 -31.40 -3.72 30.80
C GLY A 432 -31.14 -3.37 32.27
N SER A 433 -31.81 -2.33 32.75
CA SER A 433 -31.73 -1.82 34.14
C SER A 433 -30.36 -1.32 34.61
N ILE A 434 -29.90 -0.21 34.03
CA ILE A 434 -29.40 0.88 34.87
C ILE A 434 -30.50 1.94 34.86
N LEU A 435 -31.16 2.16 36.01
CA LEU A 435 -32.15 3.22 36.15
C LEU A 435 -31.45 4.58 36.03
N GLN A 436 -32.08 5.52 35.33
CA GLN A 436 -31.44 6.77 34.93
C GLN A 436 -31.29 7.81 36.07
N GLU A 437 -31.63 7.44 37.30
CA GLU A 437 -31.63 8.34 38.47
C GLU A 437 -30.36 8.21 39.34
N ASP A 438 -29.70 7.04 39.39
CA ASP A 438 -28.51 6.79 40.24
C ASP A 438 -27.17 7.24 39.63
N VAL A 439 -27.16 7.78 38.41
CA VAL A 439 -25.93 8.24 37.73
C VAL A 439 -25.52 9.66 38.16
N SER A 440 -26.30 10.32 39.02
CA SER A 440 -26.06 11.67 39.51
C SER A 440 -24.90 11.74 40.53
N ASP A 441 -24.86 10.80 41.49
CA ASP A 441 -23.89 10.79 42.59
C ASP A 441 -22.53 10.17 42.24
N LEU A 442 -22.38 9.60 41.04
CA LEU A 442 -21.08 9.11 40.55
C LEU A 442 -20.27 10.20 39.80
N GLY A 443 -20.93 11.28 39.38
CA GLY A 443 -20.32 12.36 38.57
C GLY A 443 -19.38 13.32 39.32
N THR A 444 -19.22 13.17 40.64
CA THR A 444 -18.45 14.10 41.50
C THR A 444 -17.07 13.56 41.94
N LEU A 445 -16.74 12.30 41.64
CA LEU A 445 -15.52 11.64 42.14
C LEU A 445 -14.62 10.99 41.08
N VAL A 446 -15.08 10.93 39.82
CA VAL A 446 -14.29 10.54 38.64
C VAL A 446 -14.83 11.37 37.47
N ASP A 447 -13.97 11.89 36.61
CA ASP A 447 -14.43 12.55 35.38
C ASP A 447 -15.25 11.54 34.55
N GLY A 448 -16.46 11.93 34.15
CA GLY A 448 -17.46 11.03 33.56
C GLY A 448 -17.04 10.41 32.21
N SER A 449 -15.90 10.82 31.67
CA SER A 449 -15.22 10.21 30.53
C SER A 449 -14.65 8.82 30.82
N ASP A 450 -14.12 8.58 32.02
CA ASP A 450 -13.25 7.41 32.28
C ASP A 450 -14.00 6.12 32.69
N LEU A 451 -15.30 6.22 32.97
CA LEU A 451 -16.14 5.08 33.40
C LEU A 451 -17.08 4.55 32.31
N ARG A 452 -17.10 5.14 31.10
CA ARG A 452 -18.16 4.84 30.12
C ARG A 452 -17.92 3.67 29.18
N LYS A 453 -16.69 3.15 29.04
CA LYS A 453 -16.39 2.02 28.16
C LYS A 453 -15.26 1.15 28.75
N PRO A 454 -15.48 -0.15 29.07
CA PRO A 454 -14.39 -1.11 28.93
C PRO A 454 -13.93 -1.09 27.46
N TYR A 455 -12.66 -1.44 27.19
CA TYR A 455 -11.97 -1.32 25.89
C TYR A 455 -12.56 -2.24 24.78
N ALA A 456 -13.83 -2.06 24.45
CA ALA A 456 -14.62 -2.88 23.52
C ALA A 456 -15.02 -2.12 22.23
N HIS A 457 -14.62 -0.84 22.10
CA HIS A 457 -14.63 -0.16 20.80
C HIS A 457 -13.34 -0.50 20.07
N VAL A 458 -13.41 -1.54 19.23
CA VAL A 458 -12.40 -1.77 18.20
C VAL A 458 -12.45 -0.58 17.24
N VAL A 459 -11.39 0.22 17.19
CA VAL A 459 -11.28 1.36 16.27
C VAL A 459 -11.30 0.83 14.84
N LYS A 460 -12.24 1.29 14.03
CA LYS A 460 -12.33 0.91 12.62
C LYS A 460 -11.23 1.63 11.84
N CYS A 461 -10.13 0.95 11.58
CA CYS A 461 -8.99 1.51 10.88
C CYS A 461 -8.91 1.03 9.42
N TYR A 462 -8.59 1.95 8.51
CA TYR A 462 -8.44 1.73 7.08
C TYR A 462 -7.15 2.40 6.56
N PRO A 463 -6.43 1.84 5.57
CA PRO A 463 -6.66 0.53 4.95
C PRO A 463 -6.34 -0.62 5.91
N MET A 464 -7.07 -1.72 5.79
CA MET A 464 -6.82 -2.92 6.60
C MET A 464 -5.48 -3.57 6.19
N PRO A 465 -4.72 -4.16 7.13
CA PRO A 465 -3.57 -5.01 6.83
C PRO A 465 -3.96 -6.18 5.91
N ASP A 466 -3.03 -6.57 5.02
CA ASP A 466 -3.18 -7.73 4.13
C ASP A 466 -1.97 -8.67 4.31
N ALA A 467 -1.95 -9.82 3.63
CA ALA A 467 -0.86 -10.78 3.82
C ALA A 467 0.49 -10.35 3.19
N LEU A 468 0.50 -9.33 2.33
CA LEU A 468 1.70 -8.70 1.78
C LEU A 468 2.22 -7.57 2.69
N ASN A 469 1.37 -6.99 3.52
CA ASN A 469 1.64 -5.95 4.50
C ASN A 469 1.05 -6.36 5.87
N PRO A 470 1.56 -7.46 6.48
CA PRO A 470 1.05 -8.01 7.74
C PRO A 470 1.47 -7.17 8.95
N CYS A 471 0.81 -7.37 10.09
CA CYS A 471 1.17 -6.68 11.33
C CYS A 471 2.41 -7.28 12.03
N GLU A 472 2.40 -8.59 12.26
CA GLU A 472 3.32 -9.21 13.20
C GLU A 472 4.66 -9.61 12.55
N ASP A 473 4.58 -10.29 11.39
CA ASP A 473 5.68 -11.05 10.82
C ASP A 473 5.71 -11.00 9.29
N VAL A 474 6.87 -10.65 8.72
CA VAL A 474 7.09 -10.63 7.25
C VAL A 474 6.89 -12.02 6.64
N MET A 475 7.22 -13.10 7.36
CA MET A 475 6.97 -14.49 6.91
C MET A 475 5.61 -15.03 7.37
N GLY A 476 5.16 -14.70 8.58
CA GLY A 476 3.85 -15.11 9.13
C GLY A 476 3.66 -16.59 9.48
N SER A 477 4.66 -17.46 9.28
CA SER A 477 4.58 -18.86 9.75
C SER A 477 5.95 -19.50 9.98
N HIS A 478 6.06 -20.31 11.05
CA HIS A 478 7.33 -20.94 11.44
C HIS A 478 7.87 -21.94 10.39
N TRP A 479 7.00 -22.65 9.67
CA TRP A 479 7.43 -23.58 8.62
C TRP A 479 8.05 -22.82 7.42
N LEU A 480 7.48 -21.67 7.05
CA LEU A 480 7.99 -20.84 5.95
C LEU A 480 9.33 -20.20 6.33
N ARG A 481 9.46 -19.73 7.57
CA ARG A 481 10.74 -19.26 8.14
C ARG A 481 11.82 -20.32 8.01
N GLY A 482 11.56 -21.54 8.50
CA GLY A 482 12.51 -22.64 8.42
C GLY A 482 12.88 -23.02 6.97
N SER A 483 11.91 -23.04 6.06
CA SER A 483 12.15 -23.38 4.66
C SER A 483 12.93 -22.29 3.91
N VAL A 484 12.64 -21.01 4.16
CA VAL A 484 13.38 -19.87 3.58
C VAL A 484 14.84 -19.86 4.03
N TRP A 485 15.14 -20.08 5.32
CA TRP A 485 16.53 -20.20 5.77
C TRP A 485 17.28 -21.35 5.09
N VAL A 486 16.63 -22.49 4.86
CA VAL A 486 17.22 -23.59 4.08
C VAL A 486 17.48 -23.18 2.62
N VAL A 487 16.54 -22.51 1.96
CA VAL A 487 16.69 -22.01 0.58
C VAL A 487 17.83 -20.98 0.49
N VAL A 488 17.92 -20.04 1.43
CA VAL A 488 19.01 -19.05 1.54
C VAL A 488 20.37 -19.73 1.63
N LEU A 489 20.53 -20.69 2.55
CA LEU A 489 21.78 -21.42 2.73
C LEU A 489 22.18 -22.16 1.44
N LEU A 490 21.26 -22.93 0.85
CA LEU A 490 21.54 -23.70 -0.37
C LEU A 490 21.85 -22.80 -1.58
N ALA A 491 21.12 -21.70 -1.76
CA ALA A 491 21.34 -20.75 -2.85
C ALA A 491 22.67 -19.99 -2.70
N VAL A 492 22.98 -19.45 -1.52
CA VAL A 492 24.22 -18.69 -1.29
C VAL A 492 25.44 -19.62 -1.35
N PHE A 493 25.48 -20.68 -0.54
CA PHE A 493 26.64 -21.59 -0.53
C PHE A 493 26.80 -22.33 -1.87
N GLY A 494 25.71 -22.75 -2.50
CA GLY A 494 25.74 -23.42 -3.80
C GLY A 494 26.33 -22.55 -4.90
N ASN A 495 25.85 -21.31 -5.05
CA ASN A 495 26.32 -20.41 -6.11
C ASN A 495 27.73 -19.86 -5.82
N VAL A 496 28.08 -19.55 -4.57
CA VAL A 496 29.47 -19.21 -4.19
C VAL A 496 30.42 -20.36 -4.53
N ALA A 497 30.06 -21.62 -4.22
CA ALA A 497 30.89 -22.76 -4.57
C ALA A 497 31.06 -22.92 -6.10
N VAL A 498 30.01 -22.69 -6.89
CA VAL A 498 30.10 -22.71 -8.37
C VAL A 498 31.07 -21.65 -8.87
N LEU A 499 30.97 -20.41 -8.38
CA LEU A 499 31.86 -19.30 -8.76
C LEU A 499 33.31 -19.61 -8.36
N VAL A 500 33.56 -20.05 -7.13
CA VAL A 500 34.91 -20.43 -6.65
C VAL A 500 35.52 -21.53 -7.53
N VAL A 501 34.75 -22.57 -7.90
CA VAL A 501 35.23 -23.66 -8.77
C VAL A 501 35.60 -23.15 -10.17
N LEU A 502 34.78 -22.26 -10.74
CA LEU A 502 35.02 -21.71 -12.08
C LEU A 502 36.21 -20.75 -12.10
N PHE A 503 36.40 -19.90 -11.09
CA PHE A 503 37.52 -18.97 -11.02
C PHE A 503 38.84 -19.61 -10.58
N SER A 504 38.82 -20.65 -9.75
CA SER A 504 40.05 -21.30 -9.26
C SER A 504 40.74 -22.19 -10.31
N ASN A 505 40.02 -22.61 -11.36
CA ASN A 505 40.54 -23.55 -12.34
C ASN A 505 41.16 -22.84 -13.56
N ARG A 506 42.46 -23.05 -13.77
CA ARG A 506 43.27 -22.37 -14.80
C ARG A 506 43.09 -22.89 -16.24
N THR A 507 41.90 -23.41 -16.57
CA THR A 507 41.57 -23.86 -17.94
C THR A 507 40.91 -22.75 -18.75
N ASP A 508 41.05 -22.78 -20.08
CA ASP A 508 40.45 -21.80 -20.98
C ASP A 508 38.95 -21.59 -20.78
N LEU A 509 38.54 -20.33 -20.87
CA LEU A 509 37.20 -19.88 -20.52
C LEU A 509 36.24 -20.05 -21.70
N THR A 510 35.55 -21.18 -21.75
CA THR A 510 34.59 -21.50 -22.81
C THR A 510 33.26 -20.76 -22.63
N VAL A 511 32.52 -20.52 -23.72
CA VAL A 511 31.21 -19.83 -23.67
C VAL A 511 30.23 -20.46 -22.67
N PRO A 512 30.09 -21.79 -22.56
CA PRO A 512 29.24 -22.38 -21.52
C PRO A 512 29.72 -22.10 -20.08
N LYS A 513 31.04 -22.04 -19.83
CA LYS A 513 31.58 -21.67 -18.50
C LYS A 513 31.28 -20.21 -18.18
N PHE A 514 31.46 -19.32 -19.16
CA PHE A 514 31.13 -17.89 -19.07
C PHE A 514 29.66 -17.66 -18.71
N LEU A 515 28.73 -18.33 -19.40
CA LEU A 515 27.30 -18.20 -19.15
C LEU A 515 26.89 -18.81 -17.79
N ILE A 516 27.44 -19.96 -17.39
CA ILE A 516 27.19 -20.53 -16.04
C ILE A 516 27.69 -19.58 -14.94
N CYS A 517 28.81 -18.88 -15.16
CA CYS A 517 29.33 -17.89 -14.21
C CYS A 517 28.35 -16.71 -14.02
N HIS A 518 27.76 -16.19 -15.10
CA HIS A 518 26.76 -15.12 -15.00
C HIS A 518 25.46 -15.59 -14.35
N LEU A 519 25.03 -16.82 -14.63
CA LEU A 519 23.82 -17.39 -14.04
C LEU A 519 24.00 -17.63 -12.52
N ALA A 520 25.14 -18.18 -12.11
CA ALA A 520 25.48 -18.33 -10.69
C ALA A 520 25.61 -16.98 -9.96
N PHE A 521 26.07 -15.93 -10.64
CA PHE A 521 26.08 -14.58 -10.07
C PHE A 521 24.66 -14.01 -9.88
N ALA A 522 23.77 -14.20 -10.87
CA ALA A 522 22.38 -13.78 -10.76
C ALA A 522 21.65 -14.52 -9.63
N ASP A 523 21.84 -15.84 -9.53
CA ASP A 523 21.27 -16.67 -8.48
C ASP A 523 21.85 -16.38 -7.09
N LEU A 524 23.12 -15.94 -7.00
CA LEU A 524 23.70 -15.41 -5.77
C LEU A 524 23.02 -14.09 -5.34
N CYS A 525 22.73 -13.18 -6.28
CA CYS A 525 22.00 -11.95 -5.98
C CYS A 525 20.58 -12.24 -5.46
N MET A 526 19.90 -13.26 -6.02
CA MET A 526 18.61 -13.74 -5.50
C MET A 526 18.73 -14.33 -4.08
N GLY A 527 19.80 -15.08 -3.80
CA GLY A 527 20.10 -15.58 -2.46
C GLY A 527 20.38 -14.47 -1.43
N LEU A 528 21.07 -13.39 -1.84
CA LEU A 528 21.31 -12.22 -1.00
C LEU A 528 20.03 -11.41 -0.74
N TYR A 529 19.14 -11.27 -1.73
CA TYR A 529 17.80 -10.71 -1.53
C TYR A 529 17.04 -11.48 -0.45
N LEU A 530 16.97 -12.82 -0.55
CA LEU A 530 16.29 -13.62 0.46
C LEU A 530 16.95 -13.54 1.84
N LEU A 531 18.28 -13.44 1.91
CA LEU A 531 18.98 -13.24 3.17
C LEU A 531 18.58 -11.91 3.84
N LEU A 532 18.39 -10.82 3.08
CA LEU A 532 17.88 -9.55 3.61
C LEU A 532 16.47 -9.72 4.18
N ILE A 533 15.55 -10.37 3.44
CA ILE A 533 14.17 -10.61 3.88
C ILE A 533 14.14 -11.51 5.14
N ALA A 534 14.93 -12.58 5.18
CA ALA A 534 15.02 -13.46 6.34
C ALA A 534 15.67 -12.76 7.56
N SER A 535 16.57 -11.80 7.34
CA SER A 535 17.20 -11.01 8.40
C SER A 535 16.24 -9.99 9.03
N ILE A 536 15.43 -9.29 8.22
CA ILE A 536 14.43 -8.36 8.78
C ILE A 536 13.33 -9.10 9.52
N ASP A 537 12.83 -10.23 8.98
CA ASP A 537 11.83 -11.07 9.65
C ASP A 537 12.32 -11.64 11.00
N ALA A 538 13.62 -11.91 11.12
CA ALA A 538 14.24 -12.34 12.37
C ALA A 538 14.46 -11.18 13.36
N HIS A 539 14.75 -9.96 12.87
CA HIS A 539 14.93 -8.77 13.71
C HIS A 539 13.59 -8.24 14.23
N SER A 540 12.55 -8.22 13.41
CA SER A 540 11.25 -7.60 13.72
C SER A 540 10.20 -8.61 14.19
N MET A 541 10.62 -9.74 14.75
CA MET A 541 9.75 -10.88 15.04
C MET A 541 8.63 -10.51 16.02
N GLY A 542 7.37 -10.66 15.61
CA GLY A 542 6.18 -10.32 16.39
C GLY A 542 5.82 -8.82 16.43
N GLU A 543 6.68 -7.93 15.96
CA GLU A 543 6.53 -6.47 16.05
C GLU A 543 6.86 -5.75 14.72
N TYR A 544 6.71 -6.42 13.58
CA TYR A 544 7.07 -5.87 12.27
C TYR A 544 6.45 -4.50 11.99
N PHE A 545 5.19 -4.25 12.39
CA PHE A 545 4.51 -2.97 12.17
C PHE A 545 5.22 -1.75 12.77
N ASN A 546 6.00 -1.92 13.85
CA ASN A 546 6.81 -0.85 14.45
C ASN A 546 8.03 -0.48 13.58
N PHE A 547 8.56 -1.43 12.79
CA PHE A 547 9.73 -1.26 11.92
C PHE A 547 9.35 -1.13 10.42
N ALA A 548 8.07 -1.32 10.08
CA ALA A 548 7.58 -1.41 8.70
C ALA A 548 7.89 -0.16 7.86
N PHE A 549 7.77 1.05 8.43
CA PHE A 549 8.08 2.29 7.73
C PHE A 549 9.56 2.35 7.30
N ASP A 550 10.47 2.15 8.26
CA ASP A 550 11.92 2.24 8.01
C ASP A 550 12.42 1.09 7.12
N TRP A 551 11.76 -0.07 7.15
CA TRP A 551 12.02 -1.14 6.20
C TRP A 551 11.55 -0.76 4.79
N GLN A 552 10.24 -0.55 4.60
CA GLN A 552 9.61 -0.41 3.28
C GLN A 552 10.05 0.86 2.54
N TYR A 553 10.06 2.01 3.22
CA TYR A 553 10.41 3.30 2.60
C TYR A 553 11.90 3.65 2.72
N GLY A 554 12.64 2.94 3.58
CA GLY A 554 14.08 3.12 3.77
C GLY A 554 14.93 2.54 2.64
N PHE A 555 16.24 2.44 2.90
CA PHE A 555 17.21 1.95 1.90
C PHE A 555 17.18 0.43 1.75
N GLY A 556 16.86 -0.31 2.81
CA GLY A 556 16.85 -1.78 2.82
C GLY A 556 15.94 -2.38 1.76
N CYS A 557 14.68 -1.97 1.72
CA CYS A 557 13.71 -2.46 0.75
C CYS A 557 14.03 -2.05 -0.69
N LYS A 558 14.62 -0.86 -0.90
CA LYS A 558 15.09 -0.39 -2.22
C LYS A 558 16.23 -1.27 -2.76
N VAL A 559 17.18 -1.66 -1.92
CA VAL A 559 18.25 -2.60 -2.30
C VAL A 559 17.68 -4.01 -2.53
N ALA A 560 16.81 -4.48 -1.65
CA ALA A 560 16.17 -5.80 -1.79
C ALA A 560 15.37 -5.90 -3.12
N GLY A 561 14.54 -4.90 -3.40
CA GLY A 561 13.75 -4.79 -4.63
C GLY A 561 14.60 -4.70 -5.90
N PHE A 562 15.67 -3.90 -5.88
CA PHE A 562 16.62 -3.86 -6.99
C PHE A 562 17.26 -5.24 -7.21
N LEU A 563 17.77 -5.88 -6.15
CA LEU A 563 18.44 -7.18 -6.24
C LEU A 563 17.54 -8.27 -6.82
N THR A 564 16.28 -8.36 -6.38
CA THR A 564 15.35 -9.41 -6.85
C THR A 564 14.93 -9.23 -8.31
N VAL A 565 14.63 -8.00 -8.74
CA VAL A 565 14.30 -7.71 -10.16
C VAL A 565 15.53 -7.90 -11.05
N PHE A 566 16.69 -7.38 -10.64
CA PHE A 566 17.94 -7.53 -11.39
C PHE A 566 18.35 -9.01 -11.53
N ALA A 567 18.32 -9.76 -10.44
CA ALA A 567 18.68 -11.17 -10.41
C ALA A 567 17.77 -12.01 -11.31
N SER A 568 16.45 -11.83 -11.23
CA SER A 568 15.50 -12.58 -12.05
C SER A 568 15.63 -12.28 -13.54
N HIS A 569 15.78 -11.01 -13.92
CA HIS A 569 15.96 -10.61 -15.32
C HIS A 569 17.30 -11.08 -15.90
N LEU A 570 18.39 -11.00 -15.13
CA LEU A 570 19.69 -11.51 -15.57
C LEU A 570 19.69 -13.04 -15.67
N SER A 571 19.02 -13.73 -14.74
CA SER A 571 18.89 -15.19 -14.71
C SER A 571 18.11 -15.70 -15.94
N ILE A 572 16.91 -15.17 -16.21
CA ILE A 572 16.11 -15.58 -17.38
C ILE A 572 16.82 -15.28 -18.71
N PHE A 573 17.44 -14.10 -18.84
CA PHE A 573 18.19 -13.73 -20.04
C PHE A 573 19.36 -14.70 -20.27
N THR A 574 20.13 -14.99 -19.22
CA THR A 574 21.26 -15.93 -19.29
C THR A 574 20.76 -17.35 -19.65
N LEU A 575 19.64 -17.80 -19.10
CA LEU A 575 19.01 -19.08 -19.43
C LEU A 575 18.58 -19.16 -20.91
N THR A 576 18.05 -18.08 -21.49
CA THR A 576 17.74 -18.00 -22.92
C THR A 576 19.00 -18.09 -23.77
N ILE A 577 20.08 -17.38 -23.41
CA ILE A 577 21.36 -17.44 -24.15
C ILE A 577 22.03 -18.82 -24.01
N VAL A 578 21.99 -19.46 -22.83
CA VAL A 578 22.45 -20.85 -22.63
C VAL A 578 21.66 -21.81 -23.53
N THR A 579 20.34 -21.63 -23.60
CA THR A 579 19.48 -22.47 -24.45
C THR A 579 19.79 -22.28 -25.94
N LEU A 580 20.00 -21.04 -26.38
CA LEU A 580 20.37 -20.71 -27.76
C LEU A 580 21.75 -21.25 -28.13
N GLU A 581 22.76 -21.14 -27.24
CA GLU A 581 24.08 -21.74 -27.44
C GLU A 581 23.97 -23.26 -27.63
N ARG A 582 23.18 -23.93 -26.78
CA ARG A 582 22.97 -25.38 -26.84
C ARG A 582 22.22 -25.80 -28.10
N TRP A 583 21.14 -25.11 -28.43
CA TRP A 583 20.39 -25.35 -29.67
C TRP A 583 21.29 -25.20 -30.89
N PHE A 584 22.07 -24.12 -30.95
CA PHE A 584 22.98 -23.86 -32.06
C PHE A 584 24.10 -24.92 -32.15
N ALA A 585 24.73 -25.26 -31.04
CA ALA A 585 25.83 -26.21 -30.98
C ALA A 585 25.41 -27.65 -31.36
N ILE A 586 24.15 -28.03 -31.09
CA ILE A 586 23.59 -29.35 -31.42
C ILE A 586 23.05 -29.37 -32.86
N THR A 587 22.13 -28.46 -33.22
CA THR A 587 21.47 -28.48 -34.54
C THR A 587 22.39 -28.16 -35.70
N HIS A 588 23.45 -27.38 -35.46
CA HIS A 588 24.44 -27.00 -36.46
C HIS A 588 25.83 -27.60 -36.17
N ALA A 589 25.89 -28.76 -35.48
CA ALA A 589 27.13 -29.42 -35.07
C ALA A 589 28.15 -29.63 -36.22
N ILE A 590 27.66 -29.83 -37.44
CA ILE A 590 28.45 -30.04 -38.67
C ILE A 590 29.21 -28.76 -39.10
N TYR A 591 28.74 -27.56 -38.76
CA TYR A 591 29.31 -26.27 -39.18
C TYR A 591 30.09 -25.58 -38.05
N LEU A 592 31.28 -26.10 -37.71
CA LEU A 592 32.12 -25.57 -36.62
C LEU A 592 32.36 -24.05 -36.68
N ASN A 593 32.47 -23.47 -37.88
CA ASN A 593 32.73 -22.04 -38.10
C ASN A 593 31.60 -21.09 -37.65
N LYS A 594 30.40 -21.59 -37.34
CA LYS A 594 29.25 -20.76 -36.95
C LYS A 594 29.01 -20.65 -35.45
N ARG A 595 29.76 -21.33 -34.59
CA ARG A 595 29.55 -21.29 -33.13
C ARG A 595 29.72 -19.87 -32.56
N ILE A 596 28.93 -19.55 -31.53
CA ILE A 596 29.04 -18.28 -30.78
C ILE A 596 30.46 -18.17 -30.20
N LYS A 597 31.19 -17.12 -30.60
CA LYS A 597 32.53 -16.82 -30.08
C LYS A 597 32.41 -16.13 -28.71
N LEU A 598 33.44 -16.27 -27.87
CA LEU A 598 33.44 -15.66 -26.53
C LEU A 598 33.22 -14.14 -26.58
N SER A 599 33.86 -13.43 -27.51
CA SER A 599 33.66 -11.99 -27.70
C SER A 599 32.19 -11.62 -28.01
N ALA A 600 31.52 -12.37 -28.88
CA ALA A 600 30.11 -12.18 -29.18
C ALA A 600 29.22 -12.46 -27.96
N ALA A 601 29.50 -13.53 -27.21
CA ALA A 601 28.80 -13.82 -25.97
C ALA A 601 29.00 -12.71 -24.92
N THR A 602 30.21 -12.12 -24.83
CA THR A 602 30.47 -10.99 -23.93
C THR A 602 29.63 -9.76 -24.28
N TYR A 603 29.55 -9.37 -25.56
CA TYR A 603 28.69 -8.24 -25.96
C TYR A 603 27.20 -8.51 -25.71
N ILE A 604 26.72 -9.73 -25.99
CA ILE A 604 25.33 -10.13 -25.69
C ILE A 604 25.05 -10.07 -24.18
N MET A 605 25.97 -10.55 -23.35
CA MET A 605 25.82 -10.47 -21.90
C MET A 605 25.87 -9.02 -21.39
N ILE A 606 26.74 -8.15 -21.91
CA ILE A 606 26.75 -6.72 -21.55
C ILE A 606 25.38 -6.08 -21.83
N ALA A 607 24.76 -6.38 -22.97
CA ALA A 607 23.41 -5.90 -23.26
C ALA A 607 22.36 -6.44 -22.27
N GLY A 608 22.44 -7.72 -21.91
CA GLY A 608 21.56 -8.34 -20.90
C GLY A 608 21.73 -7.75 -19.49
N TRP A 609 22.96 -7.38 -19.11
CA TRP A 609 23.25 -6.69 -17.85
C TRP A 609 22.65 -5.29 -17.82
N ILE A 610 22.86 -4.50 -18.89
CA ILE A 610 22.29 -3.15 -19.02
C ILE A 610 20.76 -3.23 -18.96
N TYR A 611 20.14 -4.14 -19.72
CA TYR A 611 18.70 -4.37 -19.69
C TYR A 611 18.19 -4.71 -18.28
N SER A 612 18.81 -5.68 -17.60
CA SER A 612 18.39 -6.11 -16.26
C SER A 612 18.54 -5.01 -15.21
N ALA A 613 19.59 -4.19 -15.31
CA ALA A 613 19.82 -3.05 -14.44
C ALA A 613 18.81 -1.92 -14.69
N VAL A 614 18.44 -1.65 -15.94
CA VAL A 614 17.40 -0.66 -16.29
C VAL A 614 16.03 -1.10 -15.77
N MET A 615 15.64 -2.36 -15.96
CA MET A 615 14.36 -2.89 -15.45
C MET A 615 14.26 -2.86 -13.91
N ALA A 616 15.37 -3.09 -13.22
CA ALA A 616 15.47 -2.97 -11.76
C ALA A 616 15.58 -1.53 -11.26
N ALA A 617 15.95 -0.58 -12.13
CA ALA A 617 16.04 0.83 -11.75
C ALA A 617 14.70 1.57 -11.87
N PHE A 618 13.77 1.13 -12.73
CA PHE A 618 12.49 1.83 -12.95
C PHE A 618 11.69 2.12 -11.65
N PRO A 619 11.51 1.17 -10.70
CA PRO A 619 10.81 1.45 -9.44
C PRO A 619 11.58 2.33 -8.45
N LEU A 620 12.87 2.62 -8.71
CA LEU A 620 13.64 3.62 -7.95
C LEU A 620 13.43 5.05 -8.48
N PHE A 621 12.94 5.19 -9.71
CA PHE A 621 12.63 6.47 -10.36
C PHE A 621 11.12 6.80 -10.37
N GLY A 622 10.30 6.03 -9.65
CA GLY A 622 8.86 6.27 -9.51
C GLY A 622 7.97 5.67 -10.61
N ILE A 623 8.46 4.65 -11.33
CA ILE A 623 7.64 3.82 -12.23
C ILE A 623 7.40 2.48 -11.51
N SER A 624 6.21 2.28 -10.94
CA SER A 624 5.98 1.36 -9.81
C SER A 624 6.86 1.69 -8.60
N ASN A 625 6.73 0.90 -7.52
CA ASN A 625 7.39 1.14 -6.25
C ASN A 625 7.67 -0.17 -5.49
N TYR A 626 8.87 -0.30 -4.95
CA TYR A 626 9.23 -1.45 -4.10
C TYR A 626 8.61 -1.36 -2.69
N SER A 627 8.30 -0.16 -2.21
CA SER A 627 7.80 0.09 -0.85
C SER A 627 6.39 -0.46 -0.61
N SER A 628 5.67 -0.84 -1.65
CA SER A 628 4.22 -1.15 -1.61
C SER A 628 3.91 -2.57 -1.10
N THR A 629 4.93 -3.39 -0.84
CA THR A 629 4.82 -4.71 -0.18
C THR A 629 5.95 -4.92 0.83
N SER A 630 5.74 -5.69 1.90
CA SER A 630 6.80 -5.96 2.90
C SER A 630 7.98 -6.77 2.33
N ILE A 631 7.72 -7.51 1.24
CA ILE A 631 8.70 -8.33 0.51
C ILE A 631 9.42 -7.60 -0.63
N CYS A 632 9.18 -6.29 -0.78
CA CYS A 632 9.92 -5.42 -1.69
C CYS A 632 9.79 -5.77 -3.19
N LEU A 633 8.65 -6.36 -3.58
CA LEU A 633 8.31 -6.59 -4.98
C LEU A 633 7.51 -5.42 -5.55
N PRO A 634 7.77 -4.99 -6.80
CA PRO A 634 7.09 -3.88 -7.44
C PRO A 634 5.74 -4.37 -7.97
N MET A 635 4.74 -4.44 -7.08
CA MET A 635 3.39 -4.93 -7.38
C MET A 635 2.32 -3.83 -7.25
N GLU A 636 2.73 -2.56 -7.22
CA GLU A 636 1.78 -1.45 -7.31
C GLU A 636 1.12 -1.43 -8.69
N ALA A 637 -0.18 -1.13 -8.72
CA ALA A 637 -1.01 -1.13 -9.93
C ALA A 637 -2.06 0.00 -9.83
N ARG A 638 -1.59 1.22 -9.54
CA ARG A 638 -2.46 2.41 -9.41
C ARG A 638 -2.52 3.18 -10.73
N ASP A 639 -1.36 3.47 -11.29
CA ASP A 639 -1.24 4.27 -12.51
C ASP A 639 -1.04 3.40 -13.75
N THR A 640 -1.38 3.95 -14.92
CA THR A 640 -1.17 3.32 -16.23
C THR A 640 0.29 2.91 -16.45
N TRP A 641 1.24 3.67 -15.89
CA TRP A 641 2.68 3.36 -15.95
C TRP A 641 3.07 2.13 -15.11
N ASP A 642 2.44 1.92 -13.95
CA ASP A 642 2.68 0.75 -13.12
C ASP A 642 2.20 -0.52 -13.83
N ILE A 643 0.98 -0.47 -14.38
CA ILE A 643 0.39 -1.58 -15.14
C ILE A 643 1.22 -1.87 -16.39
N ALA A 644 1.68 -0.84 -17.10
CA ALA A 644 2.57 -1.00 -18.26
C ALA A 644 3.92 -1.62 -17.89
N TYR A 645 4.51 -1.24 -16.75
CA TYR A 645 5.74 -1.85 -16.22
C TYR A 645 5.52 -3.34 -15.88
N LEU A 646 4.46 -3.66 -15.14
CA LEU A 646 4.10 -5.05 -14.78
C LEU A 646 3.89 -5.92 -16.02
N LEU A 647 3.13 -5.45 -17.01
CA LEU A 647 2.91 -6.14 -18.28
C LEU A 647 4.20 -6.30 -19.08
N THR A 648 5.12 -5.32 -19.04
CA THR A 648 6.42 -5.39 -19.71
C THR A 648 7.32 -6.44 -19.07
N VAL A 649 7.46 -6.42 -17.74
CA VAL A 649 8.23 -7.44 -16.97
C VAL A 649 7.70 -8.83 -17.27
N LEU A 650 6.38 -9.03 -17.15
CA LEU A 650 5.74 -10.33 -17.36
C LEU A 650 5.83 -10.79 -18.82
N GLY A 651 5.60 -9.89 -19.77
CA GLY A 651 5.66 -10.15 -21.21
C GLY A 651 7.04 -10.56 -21.69
N ILE A 652 8.11 -9.92 -21.20
CA ILE A 652 9.48 -10.27 -21.58
C ILE A 652 9.89 -11.63 -20.98
N ASN A 653 9.49 -11.93 -19.75
CA ASN A 653 9.68 -13.26 -19.16
C ASN A 653 8.91 -14.35 -19.93
N GLY A 654 7.67 -14.08 -20.34
CA GLY A 654 6.88 -14.96 -21.19
C GLY A 654 7.52 -15.20 -22.57
N LEU A 655 8.00 -14.15 -23.23
CA LEU A 655 8.71 -14.24 -24.52
C LEU A 655 10.00 -15.07 -24.40
N ALA A 656 10.80 -14.81 -23.36
CA ALA A 656 12.02 -15.57 -23.08
C ALA A 656 11.73 -17.07 -22.89
N PHE A 657 10.63 -17.41 -22.20
CA PHE A 657 10.18 -18.79 -22.06
C PHE A 657 9.72 -19.41 -23.39
N ILE A 658 8.95 -18.70 -24.22
CA ILE A 658 8.52 -19.18 -25.54
C ILE A 658 9.73 -19.51 -26.43
N ILE A 659 10.74 -18.64 -26.48
CA ILE A 659 11.99 -18.88 -27.22
C ILE A 659 12.68 -20.15 -26.74
N ILE A 660 12.80 -20.31 -25.41
CA ILE A 660 13.40 -21.50 -24.79
C ILE A 660 12.65 -22.78 -25.22
N VAL A 661 11.31 -22.79 -25.14
CA VAL A 661 10.49 -23.95 -25.54
C VAL A 661 10.68 -24.30 -27.01
N ILE A 662 10.66 -23.32 -27.91
CA ILE A 662 10.87 -23.52 -29.35
C ILE A 662 12.26 -24.14 -29.61
N CYS A 663 13.31 -23.62 -28.97
CA CYS A 663 14.66 -24.17 -29.11
C CYS A 663 14.74 -25.63 -28.63
N TYR A 664 14.15 -25.99 -27.49
CA TYR A 664 14.17 -27.38 -27.02
C TYR A 664 13.32 -28.33 -27.88
N ALA A 665 12.17 -27.87 -28.39
CA ALA A 665 11.39 -28.64 -29.36
C ALA A 665 12.22 -28.93 -30.62
N GLN A 666 12.93 -27.94 -31.14
CA GLN A 666 13.82 -28.11 -32.30
C GLN A 666 15.02 -29.02 -32.02
N ILE A 667 15.65 -28.95 -30.84
CA ILE A 667 16.68 -29.93 -30.41
C ILE A 667 16.11 -31.35 -30.46
N TYR A 668 14.92 -31.55 -29.87
CA TYR A 668 14.27 -32.86 -29.80
C TYR A 668 13.93 -33.43 -31.18
N PHE A 669 13.34 -32.63 -32.08
CA PHE A 669 13.03 -33.05 -33.44
C PHE A 669 14.29 -33.30 -34.29
N SER A 670 15.34 -32.49 -34.13
CA SER A 670 16.62 -32.69 -34.83
C SER A 670 17.23 -34.05 -34.47
N LEU A 671 17.33 -34.35 -33.17
CA LEU A 671 17.84 -35.63 -32.69
C LEU A 671 16.94 -36.80 -33.12
N GLY A 672 15.61 -36.65 -33.08
CA GLY A 672 14.66 -37.68 -33.52
C GLY A 672 14.77 -38.03 -35.00
N LYS A 673 15.13 -37.06 -35.85
CA LYS A 673 15.32 -37.26 -37.29
C LYS A 673 16.59 -38.07 -37.59
N GLU A 674 17.71 -37.74 -36.96
CA GLU A 674 18.97 -38.49 -37.11
C GLU A 674 18.91 -39.88 -36.45
N THR A 675 18.23 -40.02 -35.30
CA THR A 675 18.06 -41.32 -34.62
C THR A 675 17.29 -42.33 -35.48
N ARG A 676 16.42 -41.86 -36.40
CA ARG A 676 15.74 -42.71 -37.40
C ARG A 676 16.64 -43.15 -38.57
N GLN A 677 17.78 -42.49 -38.80
CA GLN A 677 18.73 -42.82 -39.88
C GLN A 677 19.97 -43.57 -39.37
N ALA A 678 20.37 -43.38 -38.11
CA ALA A 678 21.60 -43.94 -37.54
C ALA A 678 21.35 -45.05 -36.50
N ALA A 679 20.92 -46.23 -36.95
CA ALA A 679 20.68 -47.41 -36.10
C ALA A 679 21.96 -48.09 -35.53
N ARG A 680 23.13 -47.43 -35.53
CA ARG A 680 24.41 -47.99 -35.06
C ARG A 680 25.28 -46.98 -34.29
N SER A 681 25.22 -47.08 -32.97
CA SER A 681 26.33 -46.90 -32.01
C SER A 681 27.27 -45.68 -32.09
N THR A 682 26.82 -44.51 -31.58
CA THR A 682 27.66 -43.59 -30.76
C THR A 682 26.89 -42.49 -29.99
N HIS A 683 25.72 -42.03 -30.47
CA HIS A 683 25.07 -40.80 -29.97
C HIS A 683 24.35 -40.85 -28.60
N SER A 684 24.37 -41.96 -27.84
CA SER A 684 23.60 -42.04 -26.57
C SER A 684 24.08 -41.04 -25.49
N GLY A 685 25.34 -40.60 -25.56
CA GLY A 685 25.90 -39.57 -24.68
C GLY A 685 25.25 -38.20 -24.87
N GLU A 686 25.02 -37.78 -26.11
CA GLU A 686 24.49 -36.44 -26.42
C GLU A 686 23.00 -36.32 -26.10
N MET A 687 22.21 -37.35 -26.41
CA MET A 687 20.80 -37.44 -25.98
C MET A 687 20.69 -37.34 -24.45
N THR A 688 21.62 -37.97 -23.73
CA THR A 688 21.69 -37.90 -22.28
C THR A 688 22.04 -36.48 -21.79
N VAL A 689 22.85 -35.71 -22.53
CA VAL A 689 23.16 -34.31 -22.21
C VAL A 689 21.99 -33.36 -22.56
N ALA A 690 21.31 -33.57 -23.67
CA ALA A 690 20.14 -32.76 -24.06
C ALA A 690 18.98 -32.90 -23.05
N LYS A 691 18.64 -34.15 -22.66
CA LYS A 691 17.63 -34.43 -21.62
C LYS A 691 17.99 -33.81 -20.26
N LYS A 692 19.28 -33.72 -19.95
CA LYS A 692 19.80 -33.05 -18.76
C LYS A 692 19.62 -31.54 -18.82
N MET A 693 19.98 -30.89 -19.93
CA MET A 693 19.79 -29.44 -20.11
C MET A 693 18.30 -29.05 -20.10
N ALA A 694 17.42 -29.88 -20.66
CA ALA A 694 15.97 -29.67 -20.60
C ALA A 694 15.41 -29.70 -19.15
N LEU A 695 15.99 -30.49 -18.24
CA LEU A 695 15.59 -30.53 -16.83
C LEU A 695 15.80 -29.17 -16.14
N LEU A 696 16.89 -28.48 -16.46
CA LEU A 696 17.22 -27.17 -15.89
C LEU A 696 16.25 -26.06 -16.35
N VAL A 697 15.70 -26.21 -17.55
CA VAL A 697 14.67 -25.32 -18.08
C VAL A 697 13.28 -25.63 -17.54
N PHE A 698 12.96 -26.92 -17.37
CA PHE A 698 11.71 -27.34 -16.74
C PHE A 698 11.61 -26.88 -15.28
N THR A 699 12.70 -26.92 -14.51
CA THR A 699 12.72 -26.40 -13.13
C THR A 699 12.46 -24.90 -13.07
N ASN A 700 13.05 -24.12 -13.99
CA ASN A 700 12.77 -22.68 -14.09
C ASN A 700 11.29 -22.41 -14.41
N PHE A 701 10.73 -23.11 -15.41
CA PHE A 701 9.32 -22.98 -15.76
C PHE A 701 8.38 -23.36 -14.61
N ALA A 702 8.64 -24.46 -13.92
CA ALA A 702 7.81 -24.92 -12.80
C ALA A 702 7.77 -23.91 -11.63
N CYS A 703 8.84 -23.14 -11.42
CA CYS A 703 8.88 -22.07 -10.41
C CYS A 703 8.19 -20.78 -10.88
N TRP A 704 8.28 -20.44 -12.17
CA TRP A 704 7.73 -19.19 -12.74
C TRP A 704 6.25 -19.27 -13.16
N ALA A 705 5.78 -20.44 -13.62
CA ALA A 705 4.45 -20.60 -14.17
C ALA A 705 3.30 -20.25 -13.20
N PRO A 706 3.34 -20.62 -11.90
CA PRO A 706 2.30 -20.20 -10.95
C PRO A 706 2.22 -18.69 -10.81
N ILE A 707 3.38 -18.02 -10.75
CA ILE A 707 3.48 -16.58 -10.52
C ILE A 707 2.97 -15.81 -11.75
N ALA A 708 3.35 -16.24 -12.94
CA ALA A 708 2.84 -15.68 -14.19
C ALA A 708 1.32 -15.85 -14.31
N PHE A 709 0.79 -17.03 -13.96
CA PHE A 709 -0.65 -17.32 -14.00
C PHE A 709 -1.45 -16.44 -13.03
N PHE A 710 -1.05 -16.37 -11.76
CA PHE A 710 -1.75 -15.54 -10.77
C PHE A 710 -1.55 -14.04 -10.97
N GLY A 711 -0.40 -13.62 -11.51
CA GLY A 711 -0.18 -12.23 -11.93
C GLY A 711 -1.13 -11.80 -13.05
N LEU A 712 -1.32 -12.64 -14.09
CA LEU A 712 -2.29 -12.36 -15.16
C LEU A 712 -3.73 -12.29 -14.65
N THR A 713 -4.15 -13.20 -13.77
CA THR A 713 -5.54 -13.22 -13.28
C THR A 713 -5.83 -12.06 -12.32
N ALA A 714 -4.85 -11.63 -11.52
CA ALA A 714 -4.94 -10.39 -10.74
C ALA A 714 -5.09 -9.15 -11.64
N ILE A 715 -4.26 -9.00 -12.69
CA ILE A 715 -4.36 -7.88 -13.66
C ILE A 715 -5.69 -7.91 -14.42
N ALA A 716 -6.23 -9.09 -14.71
CA ALA A 716 -7.54 -9.26 -15.35
C ALA A 716 -8.74 -8.94 -14.43
N GLY A 717 -8.52 -8.58 -13.16
CA GLY A 717 -9.57 -8.26 -12.18
C GLY A 717 -10.19 -9.47 -11.47
N TYR A 718 -9.62 -10.67 -11.64
CA TYR A 718 -10.12 -11.92 -11.06
C TYR A 718 -9.00 -12.63 -10.26
N PRO A 719 -8.61 -12.13 -9.07
CA PRO A 719 -7.59 -12.76 -8.24
C PRO A 719 -8.05 -14.16 -7.77
N LEU A 720 -7.59 -15.21 -8.45
CA LEU A 720 -7.95 -16.62 -8.16
C LEU A 720 -7.25 -17.20 -6.94
N ILE A 721 -6.35 -16.43 -6.31
CA ILE A 721 -5.54 -16.85 -5.18
C ILE A 721 -5.65 -15.83 -4.06
N ASP A 722 -5.86 -16.34 -2.85
CA ASP A 722 -5.90 -15.54 -1.64
C ASP A 722 -4.52 -14.92 -1.36
N VAL A 723 -4.48 -13.72 -0.77
CA VAL A 723 -3.23 -12.93 -0.62
C VAL A 723 -2.20 -13.72 0.20
N THR A 724 -2.66 -14.46 1.21
CA THR A 724 -1.85 -15.35 2.05
C THR A 724 -1.18 -16.49 1.27
N LYS A 725 -1.85 -17.02 0.24
CA LYS A 725 -1.30 -18.09 -0.60
C LYS A 725 -0.32 -17.51 -1.64
N SER A 726 -0.55 -16.29 -2.10
CA SER A 726 0.40 -15.56 -2.97
C SER A 726 1.75 -15.33 -2.30
N LYS A 727 1.77 -15.03 -0.99
CA LYS A 727 2.98 -14.90 -0.19
C LYS A 727 3.89 -16.14 -0.26
N ILE A 728 3.31 -17.34 -0.16
CA ILE A 728 4.05 -18.61 -0.28
C ILE A 728 4.69 -18.74 -1.66
N LEU A 729 3.97 -18.39 -2.72
CA LEU A 729 4.51 -18.45 -4.09
C LEU A 729 5.67 -17.47 -4.30
N LEU A 730 5.52 -16.22 -3.84
CA LEU A 730 6.50 -15.15 -4.06
C LEU A 730 7.76 -15.27 -3.18
N VAL A 731 7.64 -15.88 -1.99
CA VAL A 731 8.75 -15.96 -1.03
C VAL A 731 9.44 -17.34 -1.04
N PHE A 732 8.68 -18.43 -1.27
CA PHE A 732 9.25 -19.78 -1.33
C PHE A 732 9.45 -20.30 -2.76
N PHE A 733 8.44 -20.25 -3.64
CA PHE A 733 8.58 -20.86 -4.98
C PHE A 733 9.41 -20.04 -5.95
N TYR A 734 9.22 -18.73 -5.99
CA TYR A 734 9.94 -17.81 -6.88
C TYR A 734 11.47 -18.01 -6.85
N PRO A 735 12.14 -18.15 -5.69
CA PRO A 735 13.59 -18.28 -5.61
C PRO A 735 14.11 -19.73 -5.67
N LEU A 736 13.23 -20.75 -5.65
CA LEU A 736 13.65 -22.17 -5.64
C LEU A 736 14.52 -22.54 -6.85
N ASN A 737 14.30 -21.90 -8.01
CA ASN A 737 15.11 -22.13 -9.20
C ASN A 737 16.59 -21.80 -8.97
N SER A 738 16.88 -20.65 -8.35
CA SER A 738 18.23 -20.19 -8.02
C SER A 738 18.94 -21.10 -6.99
N CYS A 739 18.17 -21.79 -6.15
CA CYS A 739 18.67 -22.85 -5.27
C CYS A 739 18.99 -24.15 -6.04
N ALA A 740 18.19 -24.52 -7.06
CA ALA A 740 18.38 -25.77 -7.79
C ALA A 740 19.58 -25.74 -8.75
N ASN A 741 19.86 -24.58 -9.36
CA ASN A 741 20.84 -24.40 -10.44
C ASN A 741 22.26 -24.94 -10.13
N PRO A 742 22.90 -24.65 -8.98
CA PRO A 742 24.22 -25.23 -8.62
C PRO A 742 24.27 -26.75 -8.65
N TYR A 743 23.25 -27.41 -8.10
CA TYR A 743 23.16 -28.87 -8.05
C TYR A 743 22.90 -29.45 -9.43
N LEU A 744 22.10 -28.76 -10.24
CA LEU A 744 21.93 -29.09 -11.65
C LEU A 744 23.26 -29.00 -12.41
N TYR A 745 24.08 -27.94 -12.28
CA TYR A 745 25.43 -27.95 -12.91
C TYR A 745 26.30 -29.11 -12.42
N ALA A 746 26.32 -29.37 -11.12
CA ALA A 746 27.07 -30.47 -10.51
C ALA A 746 26.60 -31.87 -10.97
N ILE A 747 25.35 -32.02 -11.39
CA ILE A 747 24.78 -33.30 -11.86
C ILE A 747 24.90 -33.45 -13.38
N LEU A 748 24.67 -32.36 -14.11
CA LEU A 748 24.43 -32.36 -15.54
C LEU A 748 25.71 -32.10 -16.35
N THR A 749 26.63 -31.28 -15.83
CA THR A 749 27.81 -30.79 -16.57
C THR A 749 29.07 -31.58 -16.21
N MET A 750 29.51 -32.46 -17.12
CA MET A 750 30.73 -33.28 -16.91
C MET A 750 32.00 -32.44 -16.74
N GLN A 751 32.11 -31.31 -17.45
CA GLN A 751 33.23 -30.38 -17.31
C GLN A 751 33.31 -29.79 -15.90
N TYR A 752 32.20 -29.32 -15.34
CA TYR A 752 32.15 -28.78 -13.98
C TYR A 752 32.59 -29.83 -12.94
N ARG A 753 32.17 -31.10 -13.10
CA ARG A 753 32.65 -32.21 -12.26
C ARG A 753 34.16 -32.41 -12.33
N LYS A 754 34.73 -32.40 -13.54
CA LYS A 754 36.19 -32.51 -13.76
C LYS A 754 36.92 -31.35 -13.07
N ASP A 755 36.42 -30.14 -13.23
CA ASP A 755 37.00 -28.92 -12.66
C ASP A 755 36.92 -28.94 -11.11
N PHE A 756 35.77 -29.34 -10.55
CA PHE A 756 35.56 -29.51 -9.10
C PHE A 756 36.48 -30.58 -8.48
N PHE A 757 36.62 -31.76 -9.10
CA PHE A 757 37.53 -32.79 -8.58
C PHE A 757 39.01 -32.40 -8.76
N THR A 758 39.35 -31.65 -9.81
CA THR A 758 40.69 -31.08 -9.97
C THR A 758 41.00 -30.09 -8.83
N LEU A 759 40.06 -29.22 -8.49
CA LEU A 759 40.21 -28.28 -7.38
C LEU A 759 40.38 -29.01 -6.03
N LEU A 760 39.54 -30.00 -5.74
CA LEU A 760 39.67 -30.83 -4.53
C LEU A 760 41.05 -31.50 -4.44
N SER A 761 41.56 -32.02 -5.57
CA SER A 761 42.87 -32.66 -5.65
C SER A 761 44.01 -31.71 -5.31
N ASN A 762 43.89 -30.42 -5.62
CA ASN A 762 44.90 -29.40 -5.27
C ASN A 762 44.94 -29.13 -3.76
N TYR A 763 43.84 -29.36 -3.04
CA TYR A 763 43.75 -29.33 -1.57
C TYR A 763 43.99 -30.72 -0.92
N GLY A 764 44.53 -31.69 -1.66
CA GLY A 764 44.85 -33.03 -1.15
C GLY A 764 43.65 -33.98 -1.00
N LEU A 765 42.44 -33.56 -1.38
CA LEU A 765 41.21 -34.35 -1.25
C LEU A 765 40.82 -35.02 -2.58
N CYS A 766 40.31 -36.26 -2.51
CA CYS A 766 39.78 -36.98 -3.69
C CYS A 766 40.72 -37.14 -4.90
N THR A 767 42.04 -37.14 -4.69
CA THR A 767 43.09 -37.30 -5.73
C THR A 767 42.84 -38.47 -6.71
N GLN A 768 42.43 -39.65 -6.20
CA GLN A 768 42.05 -40.81 -7.04
C GLN A 768 40.88 -40.53 -8.00
N ARG A 769 39.92 -39.66 -7.64
CA ARG A 769 38.82 -39.29 -8.55
C ARG A 769 39.24 -38.27 -9.59
N ALA A 770 40.12 -37.33 -9.25
CA ALA A 770 40.67 -36.39 -10.22
C ALA A 770 41.45 -37.13 -11.33
N GLN A 771 42.17 -38.20 -10.98
CA GLN A 771 42.85 -39.08 -11.94
C GLN A 771 41.88 -39.82 -12.89
N GLN A 772 40.64 -40.12 -12.49
CA GLN A 772 39.61 -40.71 -13.37
C GLN A 772 39.02 -39.73 -14.39
N TYR A 773 39.34 -38.45 -14.29
CA TYR A 773 38.92 -37.40 -15.23
C TYR A 773 40.08 -36.85 -16.08
N LYS A 774 41.31 -37.31 -15.88
CA LYS A 774 42.40 -37.09 -16.83
C LYS A 774 42.19 -37.97 -18.06
#